data_AF-A0A2Z6RW40-F1
#
_entry.id   AF-A0A2Z6RW40-F1
#
_cell.length_a   1.000
_cell.length_b   1.000
_cell.length_c   1.000
_cell.angle_alpha   90.00
_cell.angle_beta   90.00
_cell.angle_gamma   90.00
#
_symmetry.space_group_name_H-M   'P 1'
#
loop_
_entity.id
_entity.type
_entity.pdbx_description
1 polymer ?
#
loop_
_entity_poly.entity_id
_entity_poly.type
_entity_poly.pdbx_seq_one_letter_code
_entity_poly.pdbx_strand_id
1 'polypeptide(L)'
;MFKQVLLADDISKRFVLSICVKPDGFRQAILYTIAKRKPDDTSELTEVEKYHRGDMRPILLKEDIEEHITKTIGEIDVQIEGILKKGSGYILELILEIFIEIYTLRRALGGSFNPTPPKLANSKCTINPDNQGLIDPEINKPSEKCLQGALGAYFAYLDGHTDHLGWRIFRAKNLKPYLEQVKLYGIPMPTPVSHYIFNKIKEMNPDISVNVWNWKEETATPKPVIYSKNYNRPHIIHLMALTDITKSKEGKYGQKNHFLWIKNPDGLVYKDNAYKVKKHLCNRCFQSFTSEKSLDHHQEWCFGLGEAPQRVTMPVKEVNDFKEFRNYGRQINAPCVIIADFESLKKKCDTHYGGNMRKLAEEEANSFSYSVHWIDTGETWGPFLYRGENATEEFEADRCWICEDKFSIDTDVINMLERKIANLTAKLTEIVQDPISYNKMASPRDISKRILEMEKNNVLEKDLKNLYTELLKAVKNPEDYKSLKSALSKAQTDLSKEEARDKKVWDHCHITGEFRGASHNSCNLKLQIEPWKTPIPVIFHNFRGYDSHLVCESIRRSANSLQISVIAETFERYKSIKVGQLKYIDSMQFMNSSLANLTKNLGDNHPITTEYFKKQGYTTEQISLAYRKGVFPYEYITSHDRFKETELPPIQEFHSVFGGKISQEDYEHAQKVWKEFGCKNLGEYNDLYLKIDVLSLADVWTTFRKTSMHHYGLDPSHYVSAPSLSWDAMLKMTKVKIELFTEMAMHDFIEKAKRGGIAMAVHRHFKANNPSIGEEFDPSQPTTWISYVDANNLYGWAMSQFLPVGNYKWVASREYLKNNPKMQKKYLEMILKTRADAQRGFFLMINSHFP
;
A
#
# COMPACT_ATOMS: atom_id res chain seq x y z
N MET A 1 -0.94 -30.18 1.11
CA MET A 1 -0.63 -31.38 0.32
C MET A 1 0.55 -32.19 0.87
N PHE A 2 1.68 -31.58 1.27
CA PHE A 2 2.89 -32.34 1.68
C PHE A 2 2.76 -33.18 2.97
N LYS A 3 1.86 -32.85 3.90
CA LYS A 3 1.69 -33.62 5.15
C LYS A 3 1.03 -35.00 4.96
N GLN A 4 0.34 -35.23 3.84
CA GLN A 4 -0.31 -36.52 3.53
C GLN A 4 0.60 -37.49 2.75
N VAL A 5 1.67 -36.99 2.10
CA VAL A 5 2.56 -37.82 1.27
C VAL A 5 3.55 -38.64 2.11
N LEU A 6 3.79 -38.26 3.37
CA LEU A 6 4.74 -38.94 4.26
C LEU A 6 4.15 -40.09 5.08
N LEU A 7 2.85 -40.39 4.94
CA LEU A 7 2.17 -41.43 5.75
C LEU A 7 1.56 -42.57 4.92
N ALA A 8 1.83 -42.64 3.62
CA ALA A 8 1.36 -43.72 2.76
C ALA A 8 2.47 -44.74 2.51
N ASP A 9 2.48 -45.81 3.29
CA ASP A 9 3.18 -47.06 3.00
C ASP A 9 2.45 -47.78 1.85
N ASP A 10 2.70 -47.41 0.59
CA ASP A 10 2.62 -48.38 -0.52
C ASP A 10 3.28 -47.89 -1.84
N ILE A 11 4.33 -48.64 -2.22
CA ILE A 11 4.73 -49.02 -3.59
C ILE A 11 5.43 -48.00 -4.53
N SER A 12 6.77 -48.11 -4.52
CA SER A 12 7.66 -48.26 -5.69
C SER A 12 8.00 -47.10 -6.64
N LYS A 13 8.42 -45.95 -6.11
CA LYS A 13 9.40 -45.11 -6.85
C LYS A 13 10.58 -44.76 -5.94
N ARG A 14 11.78 -45.16 -6.34
CA ARG A 14 13.03 -44.96 -5.60
C ARG A 14 13.30 -43.46 -5.43
N PHE A 15 13.16 -42.94 -4.21
CA PHE A 15 13.70 -41.63 -3.86
C PHE A 15 15.22 -41.74 -3.70
N VAL A 16 15.98 -40.93 -4.47
CA VAL A 16 17.41 -40.75 -4.23
C VAL A 16 17.58 -39.50 -3.40
N LEU A 17 17.89 -39.67 -2.10
CA LEU A 17 18.33 -38.55 -1.27
C LEU A 17 19.80 -38.29 -1.60
N SER A 18 20.06 -37.34 -2.50
CA SER A 18 21.42 -36.92 -2.83
C SER A 18 21.86 -35.81 -1.86
N ILE A 19 23.03 -35.95 -1.23
CA ILE A 19 23.63 -34.87 -0.43
C ILE A 19 24.69 -34.22 -1.31
N CYS A 20 24.34 -33.11 -1.96
CA CYS A 20 25.27 -32.36 -2.81
C CYS A 20 25.99 -31.29 -1.96
N VAL A 21 27.24 -31.57 -1.58
CA VAL A 21 28.10 -30.61 -0.88
C VAL A 21 28.69 -29.65 -1.90
N LYS A 22 28.21 -28.40 -1.89
CA LYS A 22 28.79 -27.29 -2.69
C LYS A 22 29.44 -26.26 -1.75
N PRO A 23 30.31 -25.35 -2.23
CA PRO A 23 30.81 -24.22 -1.44
C PRO A 23 29.81 -23.04 -1.45
N ASP A 24 29.40 -22.51 -0.28
CA ASP A 24 28.58 -21.27 -0.01
C ASP A 24 27.02 -21.33 0.27
N GLY A 25 26.55 -21.33 1.56
CA GLY A 25 25.12 -21.33 2.02
C GLY A 25 24.60 -22.42 3.01
N PHE A 26 23.33 -22.41 3.47
CA PHE A 26 22.55 -23.59 3.93
C PHE A 26 21.13 -23.36 3.43
N ARG A 27 20.59 -24.27 2.61
CA ARG A 27 19.20 -24.21 2.12
C ARG A 27 18.75 -25.56 1.60
N GLN A 28 17.45 -25.77 1.56
CA GLN A 28 16.85 -26.93 0.89
C GLN A 28 16.50 -26.57 -0.55
N ALA A 29 16.68 -27.55 -1.43
CA ALA A 29 16.28 -27.45 -2.81
C ALA A 29 15.60 -28.75 -3.24
N ILE A 30 14.68 -28.62 -4.18
CA ILE A 30 13.94 -29.74 -4.75
C ILE A 30 14.01 -29.64 -6.27
N LEU A 31 14.35 -30.78 -6.89
CA LEU A 31 14.28 -31.00 -8.32
C LEU A 31 13.15 -31.99 -8.58
N TYR A 32 12.21 -31.60 -9.43
CA TYR A 32 11.05 -32.42 -9.73
C TYR A 32 10.60 -32.20 -11.16
N THR A 33 10.04 -33.23 -11.77
CA THR A 33 9.51 -33.17 -13.12
C THR A 33 8.04 -32.79 -13.07
N ILE A 34 7.69 -31.79 -13.86
CA ILE A 34 6.30 -31.50 -14.19
C ILE A 34 6.08 -31.85 -15.65
N ALA A 35 5.04 -32.61 -15.91
CA ALA A 35 4.61 -32.87 -17.26
C ALA A 35 3.51 -31.89 -17.63
N LYS A 36 3.58 -31.41 -18.87
CA LYS A 36 2.48 -30.70 -19.50
C LYS A 36 2.20 -31.34 -20.83
N ARG A 37 0.91 -31.56 -21.10
CA ARG A 37 0.45 -31.86 -22.45
C ARG A 37 0.56 -30.61 -23.30
N LYS A 38 1.22 -30.73 -24.46
CA LYS A 38 1.16 -29.65 -25.45
C LYS A 38 -0.29 -29.46 -25.91
N PRO A 39 -0.68 -28.25 -26.34
CA PRO A 39 -2.03 -27.97 -26.83
C PRO A 39 -2.44 -28.82 -28.05
N ASP A 40 -1.46 -29.43 -28.72
CA ASP A 40 -1.55 -30.21 -29.95
C ASP A 40 -1.49 -31.71 -29.59
N ASP A 41 -2.68 -32.34 -29.47
CA ASP A 41 -2.96 -33.70 -28.94
C ASP A 41 -2.17 -34.83 -29.64
N THR A 42 -0.95 -35.05 -29.17
CA THR A 42 -0.19 -36.28 -29.37
C THR A 42 0.28 -36.76 -28.01
N SER A 43 0.28 -38.07 -27.79
CA SER A 43 0.48 -38.80 -26.54
C SER A 43 1.83 -38.59 -25.83
N GLU A 44 2.62 -37.60 -26.23
CA GLU A 44 3.91 -37.27 -25.62
C GLU A 44 3.76 -36.15 -24.58
N LEU A 45 3.91 -36.54 -23.31
CA LEU A 45 4.08 -35.61 -22.20
C LEU A 45 5.35 -34.81 -22.41
N THR A 46 5.25 -33.49 -22.40
CA THR A 46 6.45 -32.66 -22.35
C THR A 46 6.87 -32.57 -20.90
N GLU A 47 7.77 -33.47 -20.51
CA GLU A 47 8.41 -33.45 -19.21
C GLU A 47 9.35 -32.25 -19.12
N VAL A 48 9.14 -31.42 -18.11
CA VAL A 48 9.97 -30.27 -17.80
C VAL A 48 10.45 -30.41 -16.37
N GLU A 49 11.75 -30.56 -16.20
CA GLU A 49 12.36 -30.50 -14.87
C GLU A 49 12.29 -29.07 -14.33
N LYS A 50 11.77 -28.94 -13.12
CA LYS A 50 11.72 -27.69 -12.36
C LYS A 50 12.52 -27.82 -11.09
N TYR A 51 13.22 -26.73 -10.80
CA TYR A 51 14.09 -26.60 -9.66
C TYR A 51 13.61 -25.45 -8.79
N HIS A 52 13.26 -25.77 -7.54
CA HIS A 52 12.91 -24.79 -6.52
C HIS A 52 13.87 -24.84 -5.34
N ARG A 53 14.06 -23.68 -4.73
CA ARG A 53 14.96 -23.49 -3.60
C ARG A 53 14.31 -22.56 -2.59
N GLY A 54 14.43 -22.89 -1.31
CA GLY A 54 14.01 -21.98 -0.25
C GLY A 54 15.08 -20.93 0.08
N ASP A 55 14.74 -19.99 0.96
CA ASP A 55 15.63 -18.90 1.33
C ASP A 55 16.84 -19.40 2.12
N MET A 56 18.01 -18.86 1.80
CA MET A 56 19.26 -19.20 2.46
C MET A 56 19.32 -18.55 3.85
N ARG A 57 19.55 -19.35 4.90
CA ARG A 57 19.69 -18.82 6.27
C ARG A 57 20.96 -19.32 6.97
N PRO A 58 21.62 -18.43 7.74
CA PRO A 58 22.73 -18.83 8.57
C PRO A 58 22.21 -19.61 9.79
N ILE A 59 22.51 -20.90 9.85
CA ILE A 59 22.29 -21.74 11.03
C ILE A 59 23.54 -21.67 11.90
N LEU A 60 23.40 -21.21 13.14
CA LEU A 60 24.51 -21.01 14.07
C LEU A 60 24.52 -22.03 15.22
N LEU A 61 23.38 -22.66 15.51
CA LEU A 61 23.20 -23.67 16.55
C LEU A 61 22.53 -24.93 15.97
N LYS A 62 22.77 -26.09 16.60
CA LYS A 62 22.24 -27.38 16.11
C LYS A 62 20.72 -27.48 16.27
N GLU A 63 20.17 -26.84 17.31
CA GLU A 63 18.73 -26.87 17.61
C GLU A 63 17.90 -26.12 16.56
N ASP A 64 18.48 -25.13 15.88
CA ASP A 64 17.81 -24.29 14.88
C ASP A 64 17.62 -24.96 13.50
N ILE A 65 18.22 -26.15 13.32
CA ILE A 65 18.18 -26.89 12.05
C ILE A 65 16.73 -27.30 11.72
N GLU A 66 16.00 -27.80 12.70
CA GLU A 66 14.66 -28.36 12.51
C GLU A 66 13.63 -27.26 12.19
N GLU A 67 13.73 -26.11 12.87
CA GLU A 67 12.89 -24.93 12.58
C GLU A 67 13.17 -24.38 11.17
N HIS A 68 14.44 -24.26 10.79
CA HIS A 68 14.80 -23.77 9.47
C HIS A 68 14.32 -24.70 8.35
N ILE A 69 14.49 -26.02 8.53
CA ILE A 69 13.98 -27.03 7.58
C ILE A 69 12.47 -26.87 7.41
N THR A 70 11.71 -26.83 8.50
CA THR A 70 10.25 -26.72 8.47
C THR A 70 9.79 -25.47 7.71
N LYS A 71 10.45 -24.34 7.95
CA LYS A 71 10.10 -23.07 7.29
C LYS A 71 10.49 -23.04 5.80
N THR A 72 11.63 -23.64 5.45
CA THR A 72 12.12 -23.71 4.06
C THR A 72 11.23 -24.63 3.21
N ILE A 73 10.72 -25.72 3.79
CA ILE A 73 9.70 -26.58 3.15
C ILE A 73 8.45 -25.75 2.83
N GLY A 74 7.94 -24.97 3.78
CA GLY A 74 6.77 -24.12 3.53
C GLY A 74 6.97 -23.09 2.40
N GLU A 75 8.18 -22.54 2.25
CA GLU A 75 8.52 -21.62 1.16
C GLU A 75 8.56 -22.31 -0.21
N ILE A 76 9.12 -23.52 -0.26
CA ILE A 76 9.18 -24.33 -1.48
C ILE A 76 7.78 -24.78 -1.88
N ASP A 77 6.94 -25.18 -0.92
CA ASP A 77 5.54 -25.54 -1.15
C ASP A 77 4.77 -24.40 -1.84
N VAL A 78 4.92 -23.18 -1.33
CA VAL A 78 4.28 -21.99 -1.93
C VAL A 78 4.81 -21.72 -3.36
N GLN A 79 6.09 -21.98 -3.63
CA GLN A 79 6.67 -21.83 -4.97
C GLN A 79 6.13 -22.89 -5.95
N ILE A 80 6.07 -24.16 -5.54
CA ILE A 80 5.51 -25.26 -6.33
C ILE A 80 4.03 -24.98 -6.61
N GLU A 81 3.25 -24.64 -5.59
CA GLU A 81 1.85 -24.24 -5.76
C GLU A 81 1.71 -23.05 -6.71
N GLY A 82 2.59 -22.06 -6.61
CA GLY A 82 2.62 -20.92 -7.50
C GLY A 82 2.84 -21.29 -8.97
N ILE A 83 3.68 -22.29 -9.26
CA ILE A 83 3.88 -22.79 -10.64
C ILE A 83 2.68 -23.61 -11.11
N LEU A 84 2.12 -24.47 -10.25
CA LEU A 84 0.93 -25.26 -10.58
C LEU A 84 -0.29 -24.35 -10.84
N LYS A 85 -0.40 -23.21 -10.13
CA LYS A 85 -1.53 -22.27 -10.23
C LYS A 85 -1.38 -21.20 -11.34
N LYS A 86 -0.17 -20.87 -11.82
CA LYS A 86 0.06 -19.77 -12.79
C LYS A 86 -0.26 -20.09 -14.27
N GLY A 87 -0.97 -21.18 -14.52
CA GLY A 87 -1.61 -21.45 -15.81
C GLY A 87 -0.75 -22.23 -16.81
N SER A 88 -1.29 -23.40 -17.21
CA SER A 88 -1.14 -24.10 -18.50
C SER A 88 -1.13 -25.65 -18.42
N GLY A 89 -1.76 -26.25 -17.40
CA GLY A 89 -2.01 -27.71 -17.37
C GLY A 89 -0.80 -28.57 -16.97
N TYR A 90 0.11 -28.02 -16.16
CA TYR A 90 1.23 -28.78 -15.58
C TYR A 90 0.76 -29.63 -14.39
N ILE A 91 1.06 -30.93 -14.41
CA ILE A 91 0.81 -31.85 -13.29
C ILE A 91 2.17 -32.28 -12.72
N LEU A 92 2.29 -32.30 -11.39
CA LEU A 92 3.46 -32.84 -10.72
C LEU A 92 3.51 -34.35 -10.94
N GLU A 93 4.47 -34.82 -11.73
CA GLU A 93 4.53 -36.22 -12.14
C GLU A 93 5.46 -37.04 -11.23
N LEU A 94 6.63 -36.48 -10.92
CA LEU A 94 7.62 -37.15 -10.10
C LEU A 94 8.54 -36.13 -9.42
N ILE A 95 8.76 -36.30 -8.12
CA ILE A 95 9.86 -35.63 -7.43
C ILE A 95 11.12 -36.46 -7.69
N LEU A 96 12.07 -35.88 -8.42
CA LEU A 96 13.29 -36.57 -8.85
C LEU A 96 14.30 -36.63 -7.71
N GLU A 97 14.62 -35.49 -7.11
CA GLU A 97 15.57 -35.38 -6.02
C GLU A 97 15.16 -34.31 -5.02
N ILE A 98 15.26 -34.64 -3.74
CA ILE A 98 15.25 -33.67 -2.65
C ILE A 98 16.65 -33.67 -2.07
N PHE A 99 17.28 -32.51 -2.06
CA PHE A 99 18.62 -32.39 -1.52
C PHE A 99 18.76 -31.16 -0.65
N ILE A 100 19.58 -31.32 0.39
CA ILE A 100 19.94 -30.24 1.28
C ILE A 100 21.28 -29.73 0.79
N GLU A 101 21.27 -28.49 0.31
CA GLU A 101 22.51 -27.78 0.02
C GLU A 101 23.03 -27.22 1.34
N ILE A 102 23.89 -28.01 1.98
CA ILE A 102 24.66 -27.59 3.13
C ILE A 102 25.95 -27.01 2.59
N TYR A 103 26.25 -25.82 3.04
CA TYR A 103 27.53 -25.24 2.75
C TYR A 103 28.15 -24.62 4.00
N THR A 104 29.47 -24.62 4.02
CA THR A 104 30.23 -24.06 5.12
C THR A 104 30.24 -22.56 4.98
N LEU A 105 29.72 -21.82 5.97
CA LEU A 105 29.95 -20.39 6.09
C LEU A 105 31.46 -20.17 6.23
N ARG A 106 32.16 -19.93 5.12
CA ARG A 106 33.50 -19.37 5.17
C ARG A 106 33.32 -17.94 5.63
N ARG A 107 33.57 -17.75 6.94
CA ARG A 107 33.56 -16.45 7.60
C ARG A 107 34.19 -15.40 6.69
N ALA A 108 33.55 -14.24 6.62
CA ALA A 108 34.18 -13.03 6.12
C ALA A 108 35.60 -12.96 6.70
N LEU A 109 36.61 -12.83 5.85
CA LEU A 109 37.94 -12.42 6.29
C LEU A 109 37.77 -10.99 6.79
N GLY A 110 37.87 -10.80 8.09
CA GLY A 110 37.25 -9.66 8.72
C GLY A 110 38.12 -8.43 8.85
N GLY A 111 37.55 -7.55 9.65
CA GLY A 111 37.93 -6.16 9.83
C GLY A 111 39.22 -5.96 10.58
N SER A 112 40.36 -6.00 9.88
CA SER A 112 41.40 -5.03 10.16
C SER A 112 40.81 -3.61 10.16
N PHE A 113 41.27 -2.77 11.09
CA PHE A 113 40.92 -1.35 11.23
C PHE A 113 40.61 -0.66 9.90
N ASN A 114 39.44 -0.03 9.80
CA ASN A 114 39.12 0.88 8.70
C ASN A 114 39.26 2.32 9.18
N PRO A 115 40.06 3.19 8.52
CA PRO A 115 40.12 4.60 8.86
C PRO A 115 38.74 5.26 8.78
N THR A 116 38.47 6.18 9.70
CA THR A 116 37.21 6.94 9.70
C THR A 116 37.13 7.81 8.46
N PRO A 117 36.01 7.79 7.70
CA PRO A 117 35.81 8.64 6.54
C PRO A 117 36.06 10.13 6.84
N PRO A 118 36.66 10.92 5.93
CA PRO A 118 37.09 12.29 6.22
C PRO A 118 35.97 13.21 6.73
N LYS A 119 34.79 13.17 6.11
CA LYS A 119 33.66 14.02 6.57
C LYS A 119 33.14 13.60 7.94
N LEU A 120 33.15 12.29 8.23
CA LEU A 120 32.77 11.76 9.54
C LEU A 120 33.82 12.13 10.60
N ALA A 121 35.11 12.01 10.29
CA ALA A 121 36.19 12.40 11.20
C ALA A 121 36.13 13.90 11.58
N ASN A 122 35.83 14.76 10.60
CA ASN A 122 35.66 16.20 10.80
C ASN A 122 34.49 16.57 11.73
N SER A 123 33.49 15.69 11.90
CA SER A 123 32.41 15.90 12.86
C SER A 123 32.91 15.87 14.30
N LYS A 124 34.04 15.20 14.57
CA LYS A 124 34.57 14.90 15.90
C LYS A 124 33.55 14.23 16.82
N CYS A 125 32.52 13.57 16.27
CA CYS A 125 31.41 12.96 17.03
C CYS A 125 31.54 11.44 17.21
N THR A 126 32.56 10.81 16.61
CA THR A 126 32.80 9.36 16.69
C THR A 126 34.20 9.05 17.22
N ILE A 127 34.36 7.90 17.88
CA ILE A 127 35.65 7.33 18.29
C ILE A 127 35.84 6.00 17.56
N ASN A 128 37.00 5.85 16.92
CA ASN A 128 37.37 4.66 16.16
C ASN A 128 38.47 3.87 16.90
N PRO A 129 38.16 2.68 17.44
CA PRO A 129 39.14 1.78 18.02
C PRO A 129 40.12 1.19 16.99
N ASP A 130 41.41 1.42 17.20
CA ASP A 130 42.59 0.90 16.50
C ASP A 130 42.99 -0.47 17.06
N ASN A 131 42.67 -1.49 16.26
CA ASN A 131 43.06 -2.88 16.42
C ASN A 131 44.18 -3.32 15.46
N GLN A 132 44.86 -2.41 14.73
CA GLN A 132 45.80 -2.74 13.65
C GLN A 132 46.99 -3.62 14.08
N GLY A 133 47.38 -3.58 15.35
CA GLY A 133 48.53 -4.32 15.88
C GLY A 133 48.18 -5.54 16.73
N LEU A 134 46.90 -5.91 16.83
CA LEU A 134 46.49 -7.09 17.58
C LEU A 134 46.41 -8.30 16.66
N ILE A 135 47.12 -9.37 16.99
CA ILE A 135 46.99 -10.66 16.32
C ILE A 135 46.12 -11.55 17.21
N ASP A 136 45.08 -12.14 16.62
CA ASP A 136 44.31 -13.16 17.28
C ASP A 136 45.14 -14.45 17.36
N PRO A 137 45.45 -14.96 18.58
CA PRO A 137 46.36 -16.08 18.77
C PRO A 137 45.82 -17.41 18.22
N GLU A 138 44.51 -17.55 18.01
CA GLU A 138 43.90 -18.78 17.49
C GLU A 138 43.98 -18.88 15.96
N ILE A 139 43.91 -17.74 15.27
CA ILE A 139 43.82 -17.68 13.80
C ILE A 139 45.00 -16.97 13.12
N ASN A 140 45.96 -16.46 13.88
CA ASN A 140 47.16 -15.74 13.43
C ASN A 140 46.87 -14.63 12.42
N LYS A 141 45.81 -13.85 12.66
CA LYS A 141 45.33 -12.73 11.81
C LYS A 141 45.03 -11.49 12.66
N PRO A 142 44.98 -10.28 12.06
CA PRO A 142 44.58 -9.07 12.75
C PRO A 142 43.23 -9.24 13.47
N SER A 143 43.12 -8.77 14.70
CA SER A 143 41.93 -8.93 15.54
C SER A 143 40.73 -8.22 14.93
N GLU A 144 39.61 -8.91 14.81
CA GLU A 144 38.38 -8.39 14.20
C GLU A 144 37.38 -7.84 15.24
N LYS A 145 37.87 -7.60 16.46
CA LYS A 145 37.08 -7.25 17.65
C LYS A 145 36.64 -5.78 17.69
N CYS A 146 36.49 -5.10 16.55
CA CYS A 146 36.15 -3.66 16.48
C CYS A 146 34.85 -3.30 17.22
N LEU A 147 33.83 -4.18 17.21
CA LEU A 147 32.59 -4.01 17.99
C LEU A 147 32.88 -3.97 19.49
N GLN A 148 33.70 -4.90 19.99
CA GLN A 148 34.11 -4.95 21.40
C GLN A 148 34.88 -3.69 21.78
N GLY A 149 35.77 -3.21 20.90
CA GLY A 149 36.49 -1.96 21.11
C GLY A 149 35.56 -0.73 21.16
N ALA A 150 34.52 -0.70 20.32
CA ALA A 150 33.57 0.42 20.29
C ALA A 150 32.69 0.43 21.55
N LEU A 151 32.24 -0.74 22.00
CA LEU A 151 31.50 -0.88 23.26
C LEU A 151 32.38 -0.55 24.48
N GLY A 152 33.63 -1.01 24.52
CA GLY A 152 34.57 -0.67 25.58
C GLY A 152 34.89 0.82 25.64
N ALA A 153 34.93 1.50 24.48
CA ALA A 153 35.16 2.95 24.43
C ALA A 153 34.02 3.74 25.12
N TYR A 154 32.78 3.26 25.05
CA TYR A 154 31.65 3.87 25.76
C TYR A 154 31.80 3.76 27.27
N PHE A 155 32.13 2.59 27.80
CA PHE A 155 32.29 2.41 29.24
C PHE A 155 33.53 3.11 29.80
N ALA A 156 34.63 3.12 29.06
CA ALA A 156 35.81 3.90 29.42
C ALA A 156 35.51 5.41 29.53
N TYR A 157 34.58 5.91 28.72
CA TYR A 157 34.13 7.30 28.78
C TYR A 157 33.28 7.59 30.02
N LEU A 158 32.41 6.66 30.43
CA LEU A 158 31.57 6.83 31.63
C LEU A 158 32.39 6.96 32.92
N ASP A 159 33.50 6.21 33.03
CA ASP A 159 34.37 6.22 34.21
C ASP A 159 35.32 7.43 34.27
N GLY A 160 35.17 8.41 33.36
CA GLY A 160 35.95 9.65 33.40
C GLY A 160 37.42 9.48 33.00
N HIS A 161 37.79 8.39 32.32
CA HIS A 161 39.11 8.24 31.71
C HIS A 161 39.24 9.11 30.43
N THR A 162 39.20 10.43 30.62
CA THR A 162 39.07 11.45 29.56
C THR A 162 40.38 11.83 28.88
N ASP A 163 41.52 11.58 29.51
CA ASP A 163 42.77 12.27 29.12
C ASP A 163 43.31 11.86 27.76
N HIS A 164 43.08 10.63 27.33
CA HIS A 164 43.21 10.22 25.94
C HIS A 164 42.28 9.03 25.74
N LEU A 165 41.01 9.27 25.36
CA LEU A 165 40.08 8.25 24.84
C LEU A 165 40.64 7.73 23.51
N GLY A 166 41.72 7.00 23.64
CA GLY A 166 42.74 6.90 22.65
C GLY A 166 42.30 5.85 21.68
N TRP A 167 42.30 6.22 20.42
CA TRP A 167 42.18 5.35 19.27
C TRP A 167 42.84 3.98 19.52
N ARG A 168 43.87 3.84 20.34
CA ARG A 168 44.51 2.57 20.74
C ARG A 168 43.90 1.85 21.97
N ILE A 169 42.58 1.77 22.12
CA ILE A 169 41.92 1.12 23.29
C ILE A 169 42.48 -0.28 23.62
N PHE A 170 42.78 -1.05 22.57
CA PHE A 170 43.31 -2.40 22.68
C PHE A 170 44.76 -2.48 23.18
N ARG A 171 45.54 -1.40 23.03
CA ARG A 171 46.96 -1.33 23.41
C ARG A 171 47.15 -0.67 24.78
N ALA A 172 46.17 0.08 25.25
CA ALA A 172 46.23 0.79 26.52
C ALA A 172 45.94 -0.18 27.68
N LYS A 173 46.93 -0.38 28.57
CA LYS A 173 46.83 -1.28 29.74
C LYS A 173 45.61 -0.97 30.60
N ASN A 174 45.35 0.33 30.83
CA ASN A 174 44.26 0.80 31.69
C ASN A 174 42.87 0.69 31.03
N LEU A 175 42.79 0.50 29.70
CA LEU A 175 41.51 0.40 28.99
C LEU A 175 41.06 -1.03 28.71
N LYS A 176 41.93 -2.03 28.97
CA LYS A 176 41.61 -3.46 28.82
C LYS A 176 40.39 -3.93 29.63
N PRO A 177 40.17 -3.48 30.89
CA PRO A 177 39.01 -3.92 31.68
C PRO A 177 37.65 -3.59 31.04
N TYR A 178 37.58 -2.53 30.23
CA TYR A 178 36.33 -2.12 29.57
C TYR A 178 35.90 -3.03 28.42
N LEU A 179 36.82 -3.83 27.86
CA LEU A 179 36.53 -4.72 26.74
C LEU A 179 35.63 -5.90 27.15
N GLU A 180 35.58 -6.23 28.44
CA GLU A 180 34.83 -7.38 28.98
C GLU A 180 33.51 -6.96 29.66
N GLN A 181 33.21 -5.66 29.73
CA GLN A 181 31.98 -5.17 30.38
C GLN A 181 30.70 -5.55 29.61
N VAL A 182 30.79 -5.78 28.30
CA VAL A 182 29.65 -6.26 27.50
C VAL A 182 29.82 -7.74 27.19
N LYS A 183 28.83 -8.54 27.59
CA LYS A 183 28.78 -9.97 27.28
C LYS A 183 28.53 -10.15 25.78
N LEU A 184 29.51 -10.71 25.08
CA LEU A 184 29.46 -10.99 23.63
C LEU A 184 29.67 -12.49 23.32
N TYR A 185 29.38 -13.37 24.28
CA TYR A 185 29.53 -14.82 24.09
C TYR A 185 28.68 -15.33 22.93
N GLY A 186 29.30 -16.07 22.00
CA GLY A 186 28.61 -16.62 20.82
C GLY A 186 28.21 -15.58 19.77
N ILE A 187 28.68 -14.32 19.87
CA ILE A 187 28.53 -13.31 18.82
C ILE A 187 29.65 -13.48 17.79
N PRO A 188 29.35 -13.65 16.49
CA PRO A 188 30.39 -13.79 15.47
C PRO A 188 31.22 -12.50 15.39
N MET A 189 32.55 -12.68 15.32
CA MET A 189 33.53 -11.65 14.96
C MET A 189 34.15 -12.09 13.63
N PRO A 190 34.01 -11.30 12.55
CA PRO A 190 33.52 -9.92 12.51
C PRO A 190 31.98 -9.88 12.59
N THR A 191 31.42 -8.89 13.29
CA THR A 191 29.98 -8.89 13.58
C THR A 191 29.13 -8.37 12.40
N PRO A 192 28.14 -9.14 11.90
CA PRO A 192 27.17 -8.66 10.92
C PRO A 192 26.24 -7.60 11.50
N VAL A 193 25.85 -6.63 10.68
CA VAL A 193 24.74 -5.72 11.01
C VAL A 193 23.42 -6.45 10.76
N SER A 194 22.92 -7.15 11.78
CA SER A 194 21.66 -7.92 11.74
C SER A 194 20.84 -7.72 13.01
N HIS A 195 19.53 -7.54 12.86
CA HIS A 195 18.61 -7.40 14.00
C HIS A 195 18.72 -8.56 15.00
N TYR A 196 18.86 -9.80 14.51
CA TYR A 196 18.99 -11.00 15.35
C TYR A 196 20.19 -10.91 16.30
N ILE A 197 21.36 -10.54 15.77
CA ILE A 197 22.61 -10.47 16.53
C ILE A 197 22.54 -9.38 17.59
N PHE A 198 22.05 -8.20 17.23
CA PHE A 198 21.92 -7.09 18.17
C PHE A 198 20.78 -7.29 19.17
N ASN A 199 19.78 -8.12 18.88
CA ASN A 199 18.80 -8.58 19.88
C ASN A 199 19.44 -9.55 20.88
N LYS A 200 20.22 -10.52 20.41
CA LYS A 200 20.98 -11.44 21.29
C LYS A 200 21.93 -10.69 22.23
N ILE A 201 22.62 -9.65 21.74
CA ILE A 201 23.45 -8.77 22.60
C ILE A 201 22.60 -8.09 23.68
N LYS A 202 21.39 -7.60 23.34
CA LYS A 202 20.48 -6.95 24.29
C LYS A 202 19.87 -7.92 25.31
N GLU A 203 19.66 -9.18 24.93
CA GLU A 203 19.18 -10.25 25.82
C GLU A 203 20.25 -10.65 26.83
N MET A 204 21.51 -10.77 26.38
CA MET A 204 22.65 -11.05 27.28
C MET A 204 23.01 -9.88 28.20
N ASN A 205 22.65 -8.65 27.81
CA ASN A 205 22.97 -7.41 28.53
C ASN A 205 21.69 -6.58 28.75
N PRO A 206 20.85 -6.91 29.74
CA PRO A 206 19.53 -6.29 29.94
C PRO A 206 19.58 -4.79 30.26
N ASP A 207 20.72 -4.27 30.72
CA ASP A 207 20.89 -2.85 31.03
C ASP A 207 21.38 -2.00 29.85
N ILE A 208 21.64 -2.63 28.70
CA ILE A 208 22.23 -1.99 27.53
C ILE A 208 21.22 -1.93 26.38
N SER A 209 21.12 -0.75 25.77
CA SER A 209 20.41 -0.51 24.53
C SER A 209 21.38 -0.11 23.43
N VAL A 210 21.45 -0.90 22.36
CA VAL A 210 22.35 -0.64 21.23
C VAL A 210 21.57 -0.15 20.02
N ASN A 211 22.00 1.00 19.47
CA ASN A 211 21.54 1.58 18.21
C ASN A 211 22.70 1.58 17.22
N VAL A 212 22.48 1.12 15.99
CA VAL A 212 23.51 1.05 14.93
C VAL A 212 23.11 1.92 13.75
N TRP A 213 23.98 2.82 13.33
CA TRP A 213 23.81 3.72 12.20
C TRP A 213 24.83 3.39 11.11
N ASN A 214 24.47 3.57 9.85
CA ASN A 214 25.38 3.57 8.72
C ASN A 214 25.75 5.00 8.34
N TRP A 215 26.91 5.16 7.70
CA TRP A 215 27.38 6.44 7.19
C TRP A 215 27.38 6.48 5.67
N LYS A 216 26.91 7.58 5.09
CA LYS A 216 27.00 7.86 3.65
C LYS A 216 27.93 9.04 3.41
N GLU A 217 29.11 8.77 2.86
CA GLU A 217 30.17 9.79 2.71
C GLU A 217 29.82 10.85 1.65
N GLU A 218 29.10 10.50 0.58
CA GLU A 218 28.76 11.45 -0.48
C GLU A 218 27.89 12.59 0.06
N THR A 219 26.87 12.23 0.83
CA THR A 219 25.88 13.16 1.39
C THR A 219 26.25 13.65 2.80
N ALA A 220 27.26 13.07 3.44
CA ALA A 220 27.65 13.34 4.83
C ALA A 220 26.50 13.14 5.84
N THR A 221 25.64 12.15 5.60
CA THR A 221 24.44 11.90 6.40
C THR A 221 24.51 10.53 7.09
N PRO A 222 24.20 10.45 8.40
CA PRO A 222 23.98 9.18 9.07
C PRO A 222 22.61 8.58 8.70
N LYS A 223 22.51 7.24 8.73
CA LYS A 223 21.25 6.50 8.52
C LYS A 223 21.08 5.43 9.60
N PRO A 224 20.03 5.45 10.43
CA PRO A 224 19.78 4.38 11.39
C PRO A 224 19.46 3.07 10.67
N VAL A 225 20.03 1.96 11.15
CA VAL A 225 19.83 0.61 10.59
C VAL A 225 19.30 -0.35 11.65
N ILE A 226 19.75 -0.22 12.90
CA ILE A 226 19.23 -0.98 14.04
C ILE A 226 18.91 0.02 15.15
N TYR A 227 17.74 -0.12 15.76
CA TYR A 227 17.36 0.64 16.95
C TYR A 227 16.93 -0.30 18.08
N SER A 228 17.05 0.17 19.32
CA SER A 228 16.54 -0.53 20.48
C SER A 228 15.08 -0.19 20.73
N LYS A 229 14.26 -1.21 21.06
CA LYS A 229 12.88 -1.03 21.53
C LYS A 229 12.86 -0.54 23.00
N ASN A 230 13.96 -0.71 23.74
CA ASN A 230 14.04 -0.46 25.18
C ASN A 230 14.81 0.84 25.49
N TYR A 231 14.16 1.99 25.34
CA TYR A 231 14.81 3.30 25.43
C TYR A 231 15.10 3.78 26.88
N ASN A 232 14.51 3.15 27.89
CA ASN A 232 14.70 3.48 29.32
C ASN A 232 15.81 2.66 30.00
N ARG A 233 16.71 2.05 29.23
CA ARG A 233 17.83 1.28 29.80
C ARG A 233 18.94 2.22 30.30
N PRO A 234 19.64 1.88 31.40
CA PRO A 234 20.71 2.73 31.96
C PRO A 234 21.83 3.09 30.98
N HIS A 235 22.09 2.23 29.99
CA HIS A 235 23.14 2.47 29.00
C HIS A 235 22.59 2.49 27.58
N ILE A 236 22.53 3.67 26.96
CA ILE A 236 22.12 3.86 25.57
C ILE A 236 23.37 4.08 24.71
N ILE A 237 23.75 3.07 23.94
CA ILE A 237 24.98 3.06 23.15
C ILE A 237 24.65 3.22 21.66
N HIS A 238 25.27 4.22 21.05
CA HIS A 238 25.17 4.50 19.62
C HIS A 238 26.45 4.05 18.90
N LEU A 239 26.30 3.24 17.86
CA LEU A 239 27.39 2.70 17.06
C LEU A 239 27.25 3.15 15.61
N MET A 240 28.38 3.43 14.95
CA MET A 240 28.45 3.64 13.51
C MET A 240 29.05 2.41 12.86
N ALA A 241 28.37 1.83 11.88
CA ALA A 241 28.87 0.75 11.04
C ALA A 241 29.33 1.30 9.69
N LEU A 242 30.60 1.06 9.37
CA LEU A 242 31.16 1.28 8.04
C LEU A 242 31.15 -0.06 7.30
N THR A 243 30.25 -0.18 6.31
CA THR A 243 30.08 -1.39 5.52
C THR A 243 30.81 -1.24 4.18
N ASP A 244 31.77 -2.11 3.92
CA ASP A 244 32.43 -2.24 2.63
C ASP A 244 31.95 -3.52 1.93
N ILE A 245 31.53 -3.40 0.67
CA ILE A 245 31.02 -4.50 -0.14
C ILE A 245 32.02 -4.74 -1.26
N THR A 246 32.80 -5.81 -1.14
CA THR A 246 33.81 -6.19 -2.14
C THR A 246 33.27 -7.28 -3.05
N LYS A 247 33.50 -7.15 -4.35
CA LYS A 247 33.14 -8.16 -5.36
C LYS A 247 34.40 -8.87 -5.81
N SER A 248 34.48 -10.18 -5.61
CA SER A 248 35.62 -10.98 -6.08
C SER A 248 35.60 -11.08 -7.61
N LYS A 249 36.76 -11.43 -8.21
CA LYS A 249 36.89 -11.68 -9.66
C LYS A 249 35.97 -12.80 -10.18
N GLU A 250 35.45 -13.64 -9.30
CA GLU A 250 34.51 -14.73 -9.60
C GLU A 250 33.03 -14.32 -9.44
N GLY A 251 32.75 -13.03 -9.21
CA GLY A 251 31.38 -12.53 -9.07
C GLY A 251 30.72 -12.75 -7.71
N LYS A 252 31.47 -13.18 -6.69
CA LYS A 252 30.98 -13.36 -5.31
C LYS A 252 31.07 -12.04 -4.52
N TYR A 253 30.04 -11.72 -3.73
CA TYR A 253 29.99 -10.51 -2.89
C TYR A 253 30.43 -10.84 -1.45
N GLY A 254 31.39 -10.10 -0.92
CA GLY A 254 31.80 -10.13 0.49
C GLY A 254 31.46 -8.81 1.18
N GLN A 255 30.85 -8.90 2.37
CA GLN A 255 30.49 -7.73 3.19
C GLN A 255 31.42 -7.64 4.43
N LYS A 256 32.05 -6.49 4.63
CA LYS A 256 32.96 -6.21 5.74
C LYS A 256 32.40 -5.03 6.55
N ASN A 257 32.11 -5.25 7.84
CA ASN A 257 31.59 -4.20 8.73
C ASN A 257 32.66 -3.80 9.76
N HIS A 258 32.90 -2.50 9.91
CA HIS A 258 33.75 -1.92 10.96
C HIS A 258 32.93 -1.01 11.86
N PHE A 259 33.02 -1.18 13.18
CA PHE A 259 32.21 -0.43 14.15
C PHE A 259 33.01 0.69 14.84
N LEU A 260 32.39 1.86 14.94
CA LEU A 260 32.86 3.00 15.71
C LEU A 260 31.83 3.33 16.79
N TRP A 261 32.28 3.90 17.90
CA TRP A 261 31.38 4.45 18.90
C TRP A 261 30.99 5.88 18.53
N ILE A 262 29.70 6.20 18.61
CA ILE A 262 29.19 7.56 18.44
C ILE A 262 29.10 8.20 19.82
N LYS A 263 30.05 9.09 20.13
CA LYS A 263 30.09 9.80 21.42
C LYS A 263 29.14 10.99 21.49
N ASN A 264 28.76 11.56 20.34
CA ASN A 264 27.84 12.70 20.27
C ASN A 264 26.84 12.50 19.11
N PRO A 265 25.73 11.78 19.33
CA PRO A 265 24.72 11.53 18.29
C PRO A 265 24.06 12.84 17.80
N ASP A 266 23.77 13.78 18.69
CA ASP A 266 23.16 15.08 18.34
C ASP A 266 24.07 15.92 17.43
N GLY A 267 25.38 15.87 17.68
CA GLY A 267 26.39 16.56 16.87
C GLY A 267 26.50 16.03 15.43
N LEU A 268 26.13 14.77 15.17
CA LEU A 268 26.14 14.18 13.82
C LEU A 268 24.97 14.66 12.96
N VAL A 269 23.81 14.94 13.56
CA VAL A 269 22.58 15.36 12.86
C VAL A 269 22.43 16.90 12.84
N TYR A 270 23.35 17.60 13.49
CA TYR A 270 23.39 19.06 13.60
C TYR A 270 23.42 19.81 12.24
N LYS A 271 23.99 19.20 11.19
CA LYS A 271 24.19 19.86 9.89
C LYS A 271 22.94 19.92 8.99
N ASP A 272 21.84 19.28 9.38
CA ASP A 272 20.65 19.20 8.52
C ASP A 272 19.88 20.53 8.39
N ASN A 273 20.22 21.61 9.11
CA ASN A 273 19.66 22.95 8.91
C ASN A 273 20.64 24.07 9.33
N ALA A 274 20.56 25.25 8.68
CA ALA A 274 21.47 26.41 8.86
C ALA A 274 21.47 27.11 10.24
N TYR A 275 20.71 26.62 11.23
CA TYR A 275 20.54 27.27 12.52
C TYR A 275 21.35 26.58 13.61
N LYS A 276 22.33 27.30 14.18
CA LYS A 276 23.32 26.81 15.14
C LYS A 276 22.81 26.55 16.57
N VAL A 277 21.59 26.03 16.75
CA VAL A 277 21.01 25.72 18.08
C VAL A 277 21.19 24.24 18.42
N LYS A 278 21.46 23.91 19.69
CA LYS A 278 21.54 22.51 20.16
C LYS A 278 20.21 21.81 19.89
N LYS A 279 20.25 20.64 19.26
CA LYS A 279 19.07 19.82 18.94
C LYS A 279 19.13 18.52 19.73
N HIS A 280 17.95 17.96 19.99
CA HIS A 280 17.77 16.69 20.71
C HIS A 280 17.17 15.66 19.74
N LEU A 281 17.87 14.56 19.48
CA LEU A 281 17.45 13.54 18.52
C LEU A 281 16.57 12.45 19.17
N CYS A 282 15.48 12.07 18.52
CA CYS A 282 14.75 10.87 18.89
C CYS A 282 15.45 9.60 18.39
N ASN A 283 15.76 8.70 19.33
CA ASN A 283 16.49 7.46 19.07
C ASN A 283 15.72 6.42 18.22
N ARG A 284 14.39 6.60 18.03
CA ARG A 284 13.55 5.73 17.19
C ARG A 284 13.29 6.31 15.81
N CYS A 285 12.58 7.44 15.73
CA CYS A 285 12.15 8.01 14.44
C CYS A 285 13.22 8.89 13.79
N PHE A 286 14.33 9.17 14.49
CA PHE A 286 15.42 10.01 14.01
C PHE A 286 15.03 11.47 13.71
N GLN A 287 13.91 11.95 14.28
CA GLN A 287 13.50 13.36 14.22
C GLN A 287 14.28 14.19 15.24
N SER A 288 14.59 15.43 14.88
CA SER A 288 15.32 16.38 15.74
C SER A 288 14.39 17.41 16.37
N PHE A 289 14.50 17.63 17.67
CA PHE A 289 13.70 18.56 18.44
C PHE A 289 14.55 19.74 18.94
N THR A 290 13.91 20.90 19.13
CA THR A 290 14.59 22.13 19.59
C THR A 290 14.75 22.20 21.11
N SER A 291 14.13 21.29 21.86
CA SER A 291 14.26 21.19 23.33
C SER A 291 14.07 19.75 23.79
N GLU A 292 14.63 19.42 24.95
CA GLU A 292 14.51 18.11 25.61
C GLU A 292 13.05 17.79 25.96
N LYS A 293 12.31 18.75 26.53
CA LYS A 293 10.86 18.58 26.83
C LYS A 293 10.03 18.20 25.61
N SER A 294 10.34 18.77 24.44
CA SER A 294 9.64 18.43 23.19
C SER A 294 9.99 17.03 22.70
N LEU A 295 11.23 16.58 22.94
CA LEU A 295 11.64 15.21 22.67
C LEU A 295 10.92 14.25 23.60
N ASP A 296 10.87 14.53 24.90
CA ASP A 296 10.21 13.67 25.90
C ASP A 296 8.73 13.47 25.55
N HIS A 297 8.02 14.56 25.28
CA HIS A 297 6.62 14.49 24.84
C HIS A 297 6.46 13.72 23.54
N HIS A 298 7.37 13.87 22.57
CA HIS A 298 7.33 13.09 21.34
C HIS A 298 7.59 11.59 21.60
N GLN A 299 8.51 11.27 22.50
CA GLN A 299 8.90 9.90 22.84
C GLN A 299 7.74 9.11 23.46
N GLU A 300 6.91 9.74 24.29
CA GLU A 300 5.67 9.15 24.86
C GLU A 300 4.82 8.44 23.79
N TRP A 301 4.68 9.06 22.62
CA TRP A 301 3.85 8.53 21.52
C TRP A 301 4.68 7.78 20.48
N CYS A 302 5.90 8.25 20.20
CA CYS A 302 6.77 7.67 19.18
C CYS A 302 7.13 6.23 19.51
N PHE A 303 7.32 5.88 20.79
CA PHE A 303 7.67 4.52 21.21
C PHE A 303 6.49 3.53 21.26
N GLY A 304 5.24 3.99 21.09
CA GLY A 304 4.04 3.15 21.07
C GLY A 304 3.64 2.54 19.72
N LEU A 305 4.17 3.02 18.58
CA LEU A 305 3.67 2.66 17.24
C LEU A 305 4.57 1.66 16.48
N GLY A 306 4.10 0.41 16.31
CA GLY A 306 4.49 -0.54 15.25
C GLY A 306 5.97 -0.93 15.10
N GLU A 307 6.30 -1.73 14.09
CA GLU A 307 7.68 -2.23 13.91
C GLU A 307 8.62 -1.26 13.20
N ALA A 308 8.17 -0.20 12.51
CA ALA A 308 9.00 0.66 11.66
C ALA A 308 9.01 2.14 12.08
N PRO A 309 10.15 2.86 11.98
CA PRO A 309 10.24 4.28 12.32
C PRO A 309 9.56 5.16 11.26
N GLN A 310 8.73 6.11 11.68
CA GLN A 310 8.15 7.14 10.79
C GLN A 310 9.11 8.32 10.62
N ARG A 311 9.91 8.29 9.54
CA ARG A 311 10.77 9.41 9.12
C ARG A 311 10.05 10.23 8.05
N VAL A 312 10.03 11.56 8.20
CA VAL A 312 9.65 12.46 7.10
C VAL A 312 10.75 12.40 6.04
N THR A 313 10.43 11.86 4.87
CA THR A 313 11.33 11.81 3.72
C THR A 313 10.99 12.96 2.78
N MET A 314 11.93 13.90 2.64
CA MET A 314 11.81 14.93 1.60
C MET A 314 11.96 14.30 0.22
N PRO A 315 11.26 14.82 -0.79
CA PRO A 315 11.56 14.54 -2.19
C PRO A 315 13.05 14.72 -2.50
N VAL A 316 13.59 13.82 -3.31
CA VAL A 316 14.95 13.88 -3.83
C VAL A 316 14.89 14.55 -5.20
N LYS A 317 15.73 15.57 -5.36
CA LYS A 317 15.88 16.33 -6.59
C LYS A 317 16.16 15.38 -7.77
N GLU A 318 15.50 15.61 -8.90
CA GLU A 318 15.57 14.80 -10.13
C GLU A 318 15.04 13.35 -10.00
N VAL A 319 14.48 12.96 -8.85
CA VAL A 319 13.93 11.62 -8.62
C VAL A 319 12.41 11.67 -8.43
N ASN A 320 11.94 12.48 -7.49
CA ASN A 320 10.51 12.60 -7.15
C ASN A 320 10.14 14.01 -6.67
N ASP A 321 10.87 15.02 -7.14
CA ASP A 321 10.70 16.45 -6.88
C ASP A 321 9.57 17.10 -7.69
N PHE A 322 8.80 16.33 -8.45
CA PHE A 322 7.62 16.82 -9.16
C PHE A 322 6.37 16.02 -8.82
N LYS A 323 5.27 16.74 -8.63
CA LYS A 323 3.91 16.21 -8.60
C LYS A 323 3.21 16.51 -9.92
N GLU A 324 2.75 15.47 -10.58
CA GLU A 324 1.99 15.51 -11.83
C GLU A 324 1.00 14.34 -11.83
N PHE A 325 0.05 14.34 -12.76
CA PHE A 325 -0.89 13.23 -12.88
C PHE A 325 -0.19 11.97 -13.39
N ARG A 326 -0.14 10.92 -12.56
CA ARG A 326 0.45 9.61 -12.87
C ARG A 326 -0.55 8.46 -12.76
N ASN A 327 -1.72 8.69 -12.19
CA ASN A 327 -2.69 7.66 -11.83
C ASN A 327 -3.65 7.33 -12.99
N TYR A 328 -3.11 7.12 -14.19
CA TYR A 328 -3.91 6.86 -15.39
C TYR A 328 -4.83 5.64 -15.27
N GLY A 329 -4.45 4.64 -14.46
CA GLY A 329 -5.29 3.46 -14.18
C GLY A 329 -6.59 3.78 -13.44
N ARG A 330 -6.70 4.92 -12.74
CA ARG A 330 -7.94 5.34 -12.05
C ARG A 330 -9.00 5.91 -12.99
N GLN A 331 -8.68 6.04 -14.28
CA GLN A 331 -9.66 6.40 -15.33
C GLN A 331 -10.50 5.21 -15.75
N ILE A 332 -10.11 4.01 -15.35
CA ILE A 332 -10.78 2.78 -15.66
C ILE A 332 -11.78 2.55 -14.54
N ASN A 333 -12.97 2.09 -14.92
CA ASN A 333 -13.99 1.69 -13.97
C ASN A 333 -13.45 0.67 -12.95
N ALA A 334 -13.87 0.79 -11.70
CA ALA A 334 -13.82 -0.37 -10.82
C ALA A 334 -14.69 -1.48 -11.42
N PRO A 335 -14.33 -2.77 -11.26
CA PRO A 335 -15.09 -3.86 -11.88
C PRO A 335 -16.49 -3.99 -11.29
N CYS A 336 -16.59 -3.89 -9.97
CA CYS A 336 -17.82 -3.80 -9.22
C CYS A 336 -17.59 -2.95 -7.97
N VAL A 337 -18.69 -2.57 -7.33
CA VAL A 337 -18.72 -1.99 -5.99
C VAL A 337 -19.59 -2.87 -5.10
N ILE A 338 -19.13 -3.11 -3.88
CA ILE A 338 -19.95 -3.74 -2.84
C ILE A 338 -20.47 -2.61 -1.97
N ILE A 339 -21.76 -2.59 -1.69
CA ILE A 339 -22.40 -1.58 -0.86
C ILE A 339 -23.02 -2.31 0.30
N ALA A 340 -22.67 -1.91 1.51
CA ALA A 340 -23.03 -2.63 2.72
C ALA A 340 -23.40 -1.66 3.85
N ASP A 341 -24.16 -2.18 4.79
CA ASP A 341 -24.60 -1.46 5.99
C ASP A 341 -24.86 -2.46 7.13
N PHE A 342 -24.59 -2.05 8.37
CA PHE A 342 -24.87 -2.81 9.58
C PHE A 342 -25.94 -2.11 10.43
N GLU A 343 -26.73 -2.92 11.13
CA GLU A 343 -27.57 -2.45 12.22
C GLU A 343 -27.21 -3.15 13.52
N SER A 344 -27.26 -2.40 14.62
CA SER A 344 -26.82 -2.88 15.94
C SER A 344 -27.91 -2.77 16.98
N LEU A 345 -27.92 -3.70 17.94
CA LEU A 345 -28.67 -3.55 19.17
C LEU A 345 -27.99 -2.47 20.01
N LYS A 346 -28.78 -1.59 20.62
CA LYS A 346 -28.25 -0.56 21.52
C LYS A 346 -28.52 -0.94 22.97
N LYS A 347 -27.53 -1.51 23.65
CA LYS A 347 -27.60 -1.80 25.09
C LYS A 347 -27.20 -0.56 25.88
N LYS A 348 -28.16 0.09 26.55
CA LYS A 348 -27.88 1.23 27.42
C LYS A 348 -26.96 0.78 28.57
N CYS A 349 -25.88 1.51 28.79
CA CYS A 349 -25.01 1.34 29.95
C CYS A 349 -24.67 2.72 30.52
N ASP A 350 -24.44 2.82 31.83
CA ASP A 350 -23.89 4.05 32.43
C ASP A 350 -22.70 3.62 33.28
N THR A 351 -21.58 3.35 32.60
CA THR A 351 -20.35 2.91 33.25
C THR A 351 -19.27 3.96 33.12
N HIS A 352 -18.57 4.19 34.23
CA HIS A 352 -17.47 5.15 34.28
C HIS A 352 -16.25 4.58 33.55
N TYR A 353 -15.73 5.32 32.57
CA TYR A 353 -14.61 4.88 31.73
C TYR A 353 -13.40 5.79 31.94
N GLY A 354 -12.97 5.95 33.20
CA GLY A 354 -11.77 6.74 33.56
C GLY A 354 -11.82 8.24 33.23
N GLY A 355 -11.30 9.08 34.14
CA GLY A 355 -11.34 10.54 33.94
C GLY A 355 -12.78 11.07 33.92
N ASN A 356 -13.14 11.90 32.94
CA ASN A 356 -14.51 12.45 32.82
C ASN A 356 -15.39 11.68 31.81
N MET A 357 -14.91 10.56 31.26
CA MET A 357 -15.64 9.82 30.22
C MET A 357 -16.64 8.83 30.83
N ARG A 358 -17.82 8.75 30.23
CA ARG A 358 -18.87 7.79 30.57
C ARG A 358 -19.27 7.00 29.32
N LYS A 359 -19.34 5.67 29.44
CA LYS A 359 -19.93 4.80 28.43
C LYS A 359 -21.44 4.84 28.63
N LEU A 360 -22.17 5.38 27.65
CA LEU A 360 -23.63 5.59 27.67
C LEU A 360 -24.41 4.45 27.01
N ALA A 361 -23.78 3.74 26.08
CA ALA A 361 -24.36 2.61 25.38
C ALA A 361 -23.25 1.70 24.85
N GLU A 362 -23.62 0.46 24.62
CA GLU A 362 -22.86 -0.57 23.93
C GLU A 362 -23.66 -1.00 22.71
N GLU A 363 -23.00 -1.08 21.57
CA GLU A 363 -23.61 -1.42 20.29
C GLU A 363 -23.06 -2.76 19.82
N GLU A 364 -23.98 -3.70 19.57
CA GLU A 364 -23.66 -5.04 19.11
C GLU A 364 -24.36 -5.29 17.78
N ALA A 365 -23.61 -5.59 16.72
CA ALA A 365 -24.19 -5.85 15.40
C ALA A 365 -25.22 -6.98 15.48
N ASN A 366 -26.40 -6.76 14.92
CA ASN A 366 -27.48 -7.75 14.86
C ASN A 366 -27.89 -8.12 13.45
N SER A 367 -27.65 -7.24 12.49
CA SER A 367 -27.96 -7.50 11.10
C SER A 367 -27.02 -6.74 10.20
N PHE A 368 -26.87 -7.27 8.99
CA PHE A 368 -26.18 -6.58 7.92
C PHE A 368 -26.92 -6.83 6.62
N SER A 369 -26.73 -5.91 5.68
CA SER A 369 -27.08 -6.15 4.30
C SER A 369 -25.97 -5.68 3.38
N TYR A 370 -25.80 -6.35 2.25
CA TYR A 370 -24.94 -5.85 1.19
C TYR A 370 -25.50 -6.15 -0.19
N SER A 371 -25.14 -5.32 -1.16
CA SER A 371 -25.39 -5.53 -2.58
C SER A 371 -24.09 -5.43 -3.36
N VAL A 372 -24.01 -6.13 -4.49
CA VAL A 372 -22.87 -6.07 -5.41
C VAL A 372 -23.36 -5.46 -6.71
N HIS A 373 -22.88 -4.27 -7.04
CA HIS A 373 -23.22 -3.59 -8.29
C HIS A 373 -22.07 -3.70 -9.29
N TRP A 374 -22.32 -4.40 -10.40
CA TRP A 374 -21.40 -4.58 -11.51
C TRP A 374 -21.44 -3.37 -12.42
N ILE A 375 -20.31 -2.69 -12.51
CA ILE A 375 -20.26 -1.36 -13.09
C ILE A 375 -20.44 -1.38 -14.61
N ASP A 376 -19.84 -2.36 -15.29
CA ASP A 376 -19.83 -2.40 -16.76
C ASP A 376 -21.15 -2.93 -17.32
N THR A 377 -21.79 -3.90 -16.64
CA THR A 377 -23.10 -4.45 -17.07
C THR A 377 -24.27 -3.64 -16.52
N GLY A 378 -24.08 -2.91 -15.43
CA GLY A 378 -25.15 -2.27 -14.67
C GLY A 378 -25.97 -3.25 -13.82
N GLU A 379 -25.59 -4.53 -13.77
CA GLU A 379 -26.30 -5.55 -13.01
C GLU A 379 -26.05 -5.39 -11.50
N THR A 380 -27.08 -5.57 -10.69
CA THR A 380 -26.98 -5.58 -9.23
C THR A 380 -27.40 -6.92 -8.67
N TRP A 381 -26.55 -7.52 -7.83
CA TRP A 381 -26.86 -8.71 -7.05
C TRP A 381 -27.20 -8.35 -5.61
N GLY A 382 -28.16 -9.07 -5.04
CA GLY A 382 -28.70 -8.81 -3.71
C GLY A 382 -29.87 -7.81 -3.75
N PRO A 383 -30.11 -7.08 -2.65
CA PRO A 383 -29.35 -7.07 -1.41
C PRO A 383 -29.46 -8.41 -0.66
N PHE A 384 -28.31 -8.97 -0.30
CA PHE A 384 -28.19 -10.09 0.62
C PHE A 384 -28.37 -9.56 2.03
N LEU A 385 -29.07 -10.30 2.88
CA LEU A 385 -29.41 -9.84 4.22
C LEU A 385 -29.26 -11.00 5.21
N TYR A 386 -28.69 -10.68 6.36
CA TYR A 386 -28.58 -11.56 7.50
C TYR A 386 -29.00 -10.82 8.77
N ARG A 387 -29.72 -11.51 9.66
CA ARG A 387 -30.10 -11.01 10.99
C ARG A 387 -29.91 -12.12 12.02
N GLY A 388 -29.06 -11.88 13.02
CA GLY A 388 -28.70 -12.80 14.08
C GLY A 388 -27.55 -12.27 14.95
N GLU A 389 -27.34 -12.90 16.11
CA GLU A 389 -26.33 -12.50 17.10
C GLU A 389 -24.88 -12.59 16.58
N ASN A 390 -24.64 -13.45 15.58
CA ASN A 390 -23.35 -13.63 14.93
C ASN A 390 -23.23 -12.84 13.61
N ALA A 391 -23.93 -11.71 13.47
CA ALA A 391 -23.92 -10.89 12.25
C ALA A 391 -22.51 -10.51 11.76
N THR A 392 -21.57 -10.20 12.66
CA THR A 392 -20.17 -9.91 12.27
C THR A 392 -19.45 -11.14 11.74
N GLU A 393 -19.77 -12.33 12.23
CA GLU A 393 -19.13 -13.60 11.83
C GLU A 393 -19.65 -14.08 10.48
N GLU A 394 -20.96 -13.96 10.26
CA GLU A 394 -21.60 -14.28 8.99
C GLU A 394 -21.17 -13.30 7.89
N PHE A 395 -21.02 -12.01 8.21
CA PHE A 395 -20.47 -11.05 7.26
C PHE A 395 -19.05 -11.43 6.82
N GLU A 396 -18.24 -11.99 7.73
CA GLU A 396 -16.90 -12.49 7.43
C GLU A 396 -16.90 -13.77 6.60
N ALA A 397 -17.85 -14.68 6.85
CA ALA A 397 -18.04 -15.89 6.05
C ALA A 397 -18.44 -15.53 4.61
N ASP A 398 -19.43 -14.66 4.44
CA ASP A 398 -19.86 -14.12 3.14
C ASP A 398 -18.71 -13.40 2.43
N ARG A 399 -17.88 -12.66 3.17
CA ARG A 399 -16.68 -12.03 2.64
C ARG A 399 -15.70 -13.05 2.05
N CYS A 400 -15.51 -14.17 2.74
CA CYS A 400 -14.65 -15.26 2.28
C CYS A 400 -15.21 -15.85 0.98
N TRP A 401 -16.52 -16.13 0.96
CA TRP A 401 -17.22 -16.65 -0.23
C TRP A 401 -17.12 -15.71 -1.44
N ILE A 402 -17.36 -14.41 -1.24
CA ILE A 402 -17.20 -13.39 -2.30
C ILE A 402 -15.79 -13.44 -2.88
N CYS A 403 -14.77 -13.68 -2.05
CA CYS A 403 -13.38 -13.74 -2.48
C CYS A 403 -12.99 -15.12 -3.10
N GLU A 404 -13.64 -16.22 -2.69
CA GLU A 404 -13.25 -17.60 -3.04
C GLU A 404 -14.01 -18.18 -4.25
N ASP A 405 -15.32 -17.95 -4.39
CA ASP A 405 -16.18 -18.69 -5.35
C ASP A 405 -16.53 -17.94 -6.64
N LYS A 406 -16.52 -16.60 -6.65
CA LYS A 406 -16.99 -15.82 -7.83
C LYS A 406 -15.92 -15.07 -8.61
N PHE A 407 -14.69 -15.04 -8.10
CA PHE A 407 -13.50 -14.60 -8.84
C PHE A 407 -12.60 -15.77 -9.25
N SER A 408 -13.03 -17.00 -8.98
CA SER A 408 -12.50 -18.25 -9.52
C SER A 408 -13.31 -18.66 -10.76
N ILE A 409 -12.62 -19.08 -11.82
CA ILE A 409 -13.21 -19.42 -13.12
C ILE A 409 -14.09 -20.68 -12.97
N ASP A 410 -15.32 -20.64 -13.51
CA ASP A 410 -16.29 -21.74 -13.48
C ASP A 410 -15.69 -23.04 -14.08
N THR A 411 -15.51 -24.04 -13.23
CA THR A 411 -14.85 -25.30 -13.57
C THR A 411 -15.70 -26.14 -14.52
N ASP A 412 -17.03 -25.96 -14.53
CA ASP A 412 -17.94 -26.72 -15.39
C ASP A 412 -17.89 -26.24 -16.85
N VAL A 413 -17.63 -24.96 -17.07
CA VAL A 413 -17.40 -24.38 -18.41
C VAL A 413 -16.08 -24.87 -19.00
N ILE A 414 -15.03 -24.99 -18.18
CA ILE A 414 -13.74 -25.58 -18.58
C ILE A 414 -13.93 -27.05 -18.97
N ASN A 415 -14.61 -27.85 -18.14
CA ASN A 415 -14.88 -29.26 -18.39
C ASN A 415 -15.69 -29.49 -19.68
N MET A 416 -16.63 -28.60 -20.00
CA MET A 416 -17.41 -28.65 -21.23
C MET A 416 -16.57 -28.34 -22.48
N LEU A 417 -15.67 -27.35 -22.38
CA LEU A 417 -14.76 -26.95 -23.47
C LEU A 417 -13.69 -28.00 -23.72
N GLU A 418 -13.13 -28.60 -22.67
CA GLU A 418 -12.16 -29.71 -22.76
C GLU A 418 -12.76 -30.94 -23.47
N ARG A 419 -14.03 -31.27 -23.20
CA ARG A 419 -14.74 -32.36 -23.90
C ARG A 419 -14.95 -32.08 -25.39
N LYS A 420 -15.23 -30.82 -25.76
CA LYS A 420 -15.36 -30.41 -27.17
C LYS A 420 -14.02 -30.44 -27.90
N ILE A 421 -12.94 -30.01 -27.25
CA ILE A 421 -11.58 -30.02 -27.79
C ILE A 421 -11.13 -31.47 -28.03
N ALA A 422 -11.28 -32.36 -27.05
CA ALA A 422 -10.92 -33.78 -27.20
C ALA A 422 -11.62 -34.48 -28.38
N ASN A 423 -12.90 -34.15 -28.62
CA ASN A 423 -13.68 -34.75 -29.71
C ASN A 423 -13.28 -34.21 -31.10
N LEU A 424 -12.84 -32.94 -31.17
CA LEU A 424 -12.30 -32.35 -32.40
C LEU A 424 -10.93 -32.91 -32.74
N THR A 425 -10.07 -33.14 -31.75
CA THR A 425 -8.73 -33.64 -32.02
C THR A 425 -8.72 -35.11 -32.43
N ALA A 426 -9.62 -35.93 -31.88
CA ALA A 426 -9.80 -37.32 -32.33
C ALA A 426 -10.16 -37.43 -33.83
N LYS A 427 -11.01 -36.50 -34.34
CA LYS A 427 -11.38 -36.45 -35.78
C LYS A 427 -10.24 -35.99 -36.69
N LEU A 428 -9.35 -35.14 -36.19
CA LEU A 428 -8.17 -34.68 -36.94
C LEU A 428 -7.12 -35.78 -37.06
N THR A 429 -6.98 -36.63 -36.04
CA THR A 429 -6.01 -37.74 -36.04
C THR A 429 -6.36 -38.85 -37.03
N GLU A 430 -7.65 -39.10 -37.30
CA GLU A 430 -8.10 -40.04 -38.35
C GLU A 430 -7.77 -39.55 -39.77
N ILE A 431 -7.75 -38.24 -40.01
CA ILE A 431 -7.51 -37.65 -41.34
C ILE A 431 -6.01 -37.72 -41.74
N VAL A 432 -5.10 -37.73 -40.76
CA VAL A 432 -3.65 -37.61 -40.97
C VAL A 432 -2.96 -38.96 -41.27
N GLN A 433 -3.66 -40.09 -41.12
CA GLN A 433 -3.07 -41.44 -41.27
C GLN A 433 -3.05 -42.03 -42.70
N ASP A 434 -3.36 -41.27 -43.76
CA ASP A 434 -3.24 -41.76 -45.16
C ASP A 434 -2.08 -41.10 -45.94
N PRO A 435 -0.87 -41.71 -45.98
CA PRO A 435 0.35 -41.14 -46.55
C PRO A 435 0.57 -41.47 -48.03
N ILE A 436 -0.47 -41.47 -48.88
CA ILE A 436 -0.34 -41.88 -50.30
C ILE A 436 -0.35 -40.72 -51.32
N SER A 437 -0.68 -39.47 -50.94
CA SER A 437 -0.85 -38.41 -51.97
C SER A 437 0.30 -37.42 -52.19
N TYR A 438 1.45 -37.52 -51.51
CA TYR A 438 2.44 -36.41 -51.52
C TYR A 438 3.64 -36.55 -52.49
N ASN A 439 3.73 -37.61 -53.29
CA ASN A 439 4.78 -37.76 -54.30
C ASN A 439 4.25 -37.46 -55.71
N LYS A 440 4.15 -36.16 -56.09
CA LYS A 440 4.18 -35.70 -57.49
C LYS A 440 4.49 -34.19 -57.57
N MET A 441 5.58 -33.91 -58.29
CA MET A 441 6.21 -32.64 -58.71
C MET A 441 5.34 -31.37 -58.83
N ALA A 442 5.93 -30.18 -58.59
CA ALA A 442 5.89 -29.02 -59.51
C ALA A 442 6.83 -27.85 -59.08
N SER A 443 7.03 -26.89 -59.97
CA SER A 443 8.21 -26.04 -60.23
C SER A 443 8.47 -24.85 -59.27
N PRO A 444 9.61 -24.12 -59.39
CA PRO A 444 9.91 -22.91 -58.60
C PRO A 444 8.86 -21.78 -58.68
N ARG A 445 8.02 -21.74 -59.72
CA ARG A 445 6.88 -20.81 -59.81
C ARG A 445 5.75 -21.16 -58.84
N ASP A 446 5.57 -22.44 -58.53
CA ASP A 446 4.56 -22.92 -57.57
C ASP A 446 5.00 -22.66 -56.12
N ILE A 447 6.32 -22.63 -55.88
CA ILE A 447 6.92 -22.25 -54.59
C ILE A 447 6.71 -20.76 -54.30
N SER A 448 6.90 -19.88 -55.30
CA SER A 448 6.70 -18.43 -55.14
C SER A 448 5.23 -18.05 -54.88
N LYS A 449 4.28 -18.79 -55.47
CA LYS A 449 2.85 -18.62 -55.21
C LYS A 449 2.45 -19.09 -53.80
N ARG A 450 3.07 -20.16 -53.30
CA ARG A 450 2.89 -20.67 -51.93
C ARG A 450 3.46 -19.73 -50.86
N ILE A 451 4.58 -19.07 -51.12
CA ILE A 451 5.16 -18.05 -50.21
C ILE A 451 4.19 -16.87 -50.03
N LEU A 452 3.58 -16.40 -51.12
CA LEU A 452 2.55 -15.34 -51.10
C LEU A 452 1.23 -15.77 -50.43
N GLU A 453 0.87 -17.06 -50.45
CA GLU A 453 -0.27 -17.61 -49.70
C GLU A 453 0.04 -17.84 -48.21
N MET A 454 1.30 -18.16 -47.86
CA MET A 454 1.74 -18.33 -46.47
C MET A 454 1.85 -16.99 -45.73
N GLU A 455 2.19 -15.90 -46.41
CA GLU A 455 2.10 -14.53 -45.86
C GLU A 455 0.65 -14.13 -45.48
N LYS A 456 -0.35 -14.66 -46.19
CA LYS A 456 -1.77 -14.42 -45.86
C LYS A 456 -2.28 -15.20 -44.64
N ASN A 457 -1.60 -16.28 -44.24
CA ASN A 457 -2.08 -17.23 -43.22
C ASN A 457 -1.27 -17.23 -41.91
N ASN A 458 -0.40 -16.24 -41.69
CA ASN A 458 0.18 -15.91 -40.38
C ASN A 458 0.93 -17.07 -39.65
N VAL A 459 1.75 -17.83 -40.39
CA VAL A 459 2.57 -18.92 -39.82
C VAL A 459 4.02 -18.48 -39.55
N LEU A 460 4.26 -18.25 -38.25
CA LEU A 460 5.46 -18.39 -37.40
C LEU A 460 6.90 -18.29 -37.96
N GLU A 461 7.58 -17.28 -37.40
CA GLU A 461 8.99 -16.89 -37.34
C GLU A 461 10.09 -17.99 -37.32
N LYS A 462 9.76 -19.22 -36.90
CA LYS A 462 10.73 -20.30 -36.69
C LYS A 462 11.12 -21.00 -37.99
N ASP A 463 10.19 -21.14 -38.92
CA ASP A 463 10.44 -21.75 -40.23
C ASP A 463 11.13 -20.77 -41.19
N LEU A 464 10.85 -19.47 -41.05
CA LEU A 464 11.59 -18.39 -41.72
C LEU A 464 13.07 -18.41 -41.34
N LYS A 465 13.41 -18.52 -40.04
CA LYS A 465 14.81 -18.59 -39.57
C LYS A 465 15.54 -19.82 -40.12
N ASN A 466 14.88 -20.97 -40.21
CA ASN A 466 15.47 -22.19 -40.78
C ASN A 466 15.68 -22.08 -42.29
N LEU A 467 14.67 -21.61 -43.05
CA LEU A 467 14.77 -21.37 -44.49
C LEU A 467 15.89 -20.35 -44.82
N TYR A 468 16.06 -19.34 -43.97
CA TYR A 468 17.09 -18.31 -44.12
C TYR A 468 18.50 -18.83 -43.84
N THR A 469 18.62 -19.74 -42.88
CA THR A 469 19.90 -20.40 -42.54
C THR A 469 20.35 -21.33 -43.68
N GLU A 470 19.40 -21.95 -44.38
CA GLU A 470 19.67 -22.74 -45.58
C GLU A 470 20.05 -21.86 -46.78
N LEU A 471 19.37 -20.72 -46.99
CA LEU A 471 19.71 -19.75 -48.04
C LEU A 471 21.11 -19.13 -47.86
N LEU A 472 21.50 -18.77 -46.62
CA LEU A 472 22.85 -18.26 -46.32
C LEU A 472 23.96 -19.29 -46.60
N LYS A 473 23.65 -20.60 -46.51
CA LYS A 473 24.58 -21.67 -46.89
C LYS A 473 24.69 -21.85 -48.40
N ALA A 474 23.68 -21.43 -49.17
CA ALA A 474 23.63 -21.58 -50.62
C ALA A 474 24.29 -20.41 -51.40
N VAL A 475 24.48 -19.25 -50.76
CA VAL A 475 25.08 -18.05 -51.39
C VAL A 475 26.61 -18.18 -51.45
N LYS A 476 27.16 -18.38 -52.66
CA LYS A 476 28.60 -18.55 -52.90
C LYS A 476 29.33 -17.25 -53.27
N ASN A 477 28.61 -16.15 -53.51
CA ASN A 477 29.18 -14.89 -54.01
C ASN A 477 29.26 -13.82 -52.89
N PRO A 478 30.43 -13.20 -52.63
CA PRO A 478 30.63 -12.26 -51.52
C PRO A 478 29.82 -10.95 -51.59
N GLU A 479 29.48 -10.46 -52.79
CA GLU A 479 28.69 -9.21 -52.94
C GLU A 479 27.23 -9.41 -52.55
N ASP A 480 26.63 -10.54 -52.93
CA ASP A 480 25.25 -10.89 -52.58
C ASP A 480 25.08 -11.09 -51.08
N TYR A 481 26.09 -11.67 -50.41
CA TYR A 481 26.13 -11.82 -48.95
C TYR A 481 26.11 -10.45 -48.23
N LYS A 482 26.81 -9.45 -48.77
CA LYS A 482 26.89 -8.10 -48.17
C LYS A 482 25.58 -7.33 -48.31
N SER A 483 24.92 -7.44 -49.46
CA SER A 483 23.58 -6.88 -49.71
C SER A 483 22.50 -7.55 -48.85
N LEU A 484 22.53 -8.88 -48.75
CA LEU A 484 21.62 -9.64 -47.88
C LEU A 484 21.77 -9.22 -46.41
N LYS A 485 23.00 -9.12 -45.91
CA LYS A 485 23.29 -8.73 -44.51
C LYS A 485 22.83 -7.30 -44.18
N SER A 486 22.93 -6.38 -45.14
CA SER A 486 22.43 -5.01 -45.00
C SER A 486 20.90 -4.95 -44.96
N ALA A 487 20.22 -5.68 -45.84
CA ALA A 487 18.76 -5.81 -45.82
C ALA A 487 18.25 -6.45 -44.50
N LEU A 488 18.99 -7.42 -43.97
CA LEU A 488 18.71 -8.11 -42.70
C LEU A 488 18.78 -7.17 -41.50
N SER A 489 19.83 -6.33 -41.43
CA SER A 489 19.97 -5.34 -40.37
C SER A 489 18.84 -4.31 -40.41
N LYS A 490 18.40 -3.91 -41.62
CA LYS A 490 17.27 -2.99 -41.80
C LYS A 490 15.94 -3.63 -41.38
N ALA A 491 15.68 -4.86 -41.83
CA ALA A 491 14.48 -5.62 -41.46
C ALA A 491 14.41 -5.94 -39.96
N GLN A 492 15.53 -6.26 -39.30
CA GLN A 492 15.60 -6.44 -37.85
C GLN A 492 15.34 -5.14 -37.09
N THR A 493 15.83 -4.02 -37.61
CA THR A 493 15.57 -2.70 -37.02
C THR A 493 14.09 -2.34 -37.15
N ASP A 494 13.46 -2.66 -38.28
CA ASP A 494 12.04 -2.40 -38.48
C ASP A 494 11.14 -3.38 -37.70
N LEU A 495 11.52 -4.67 -37.59
CA LEU A 495 10.88 -5.64 -36.68
C LEU A 495 10.98 -5.18 -35.23
N SER A 496 12.12 -4.66 -34.78
CA SER A 496 12.28 -4.16 -33.41
C SER A 496 11.41 -2.92 -33.11
N LYS A 497 11.13 -2.09 -34.12
CA LYS A 497 10.17 -0.98 -34.02
C LYS A 497 8.73 -1.47 -33.99
N GLU A 498 8.45 -2.62 -34.60
CA GLU A 498 7.13 -3.24 -34.67
C GLU A 498 6.84 -4.12 -33.45
N GLU A 499 7.84 -4.80 -32.88
CA GLU A 499 7.81 -5.44 -31.55
C GLU A 499 7.67 -4.43 -30.42
N ALA A 500 8.21 -3.21 -30.59
CA ALA A 500 7.99 -2.10 -29.67
C ALA A 500 6.57 -1.51 -29.75
N ARG A 501 5.79 -1.83 -30.80
CA ARG A 501 4.35 -1.53 -30.86
C ARG A 501 3.60 -2.66 -30.16
N ASP A 502 3.27 -2.41 -28.91
CA ASP A 502 2.47 -3.31 -28.08
C ASP A 502 1.20 -3.75 -28.84
N LYS A 503 1.01 -5.06 -29.02
CA LYS A 503 -0.01 -5.61 -29.94
C LYS A 503 -1.39 -5.06 -29.58
N LYS A 504 -2.10 -4.50 -30.57
CA LYS A 504 -3.49 -4.07 -30.41
C LYS A 504 -4.36 -5.32 -30.20
N VAL A 505 -4.93 -5.47 -29.02
CA VAL A 505 -5.83 -6.56 -28.64
C VAL A 505 -7.23 -6.02 -28.38
N TRP A 506 -8.20 -6.94 -28.40
CA TRP A 506 -9.57 -6.67 -28.01
C TRP A 506 -9.62 -6.68 -26.48
N ASP A 507 -9.69 -5.48 -25.89
CA ASP A 507 -9.97 -5.33 -24.47
C ASP A 507 -11.39 -5.81 -24.19
N HIS A 508 -11.52 -6.60 -23.15
CA HIS A 508 -12.79 -7.16 -22.72
C HIS A 508 -12.87 -7.17 -21.20
N CYS A 509 -14.08 -7.21 -20.68
CA CYS A 509 -14.30 -7.45 -19.27
C CYS A 509 -13.81 -8.86 -18.92
N HIS A 510 -12.83 -8.96 -18.03
CA HIS A 510 -12.24 -10.24 -17.61
C HIS A 510 -13.19 -11.11 -16.77
N ILE A 511 -14.39 -10.61 -16.44
CA ILE A 511 -15.45 -11.35 -15.73
C ILE A 511 -16.57 -11.73 -16.69
N THR A 512 -17.07 -10.80 -17.50
CA THR A 512 -18.24 -11.04 -18.37
C THR A 512 -17.87 -11.43 -19.80
N GLY A 513 -16.61 -11.22 -20.20
CA GLY A 513 -16.14 -11.43 -21.56
C GLY A 513 -16.56 -10.35 -22.56
N GLU A 514 -17.33 -9.34 -22.14
CA GLU A 514 -17.84 -8.30 -23.04
C GLU A 514 -16.75 -7.37 -23.55
N PHE A 515 -16.78 -7.04 -24.84
CA PHE A 515 -15.81 -6.17 -25.49
C PHE A 515 -15.94 -4.72 -25.01
N ARG A 516 -14.83 -4.13 -24.54
CA ARG A 516 -14.74 -2.74 -24.07
C ARG A 516 -14.12 -1.80 -25.10
N GLY A 517 -13.21 -2.31 -25.93
CA GLY A 517 -12.51 -1.49 -26.93
C GLY A 517 -11.19 -2.10 -27.38
N ALA A 518 -10.38 -1.30 -28.07
CA ALA A 518 -9.03 -1.69 -28.43
C ALA A 518 -8.01 -1.21 -27.40
N SER A 519 -7.14 -2.10 -26.94
CA SER A 519 -6.07 -1.79 -25.98
C SER A 519 -4.75 -2.41 -26.44
N HIS A 520 -3.64 -1.99 -25.83
CA HIS A 520 -2.38 -2.70 -25.96
C HIS A 520 -2.41 -4.00 -25.15
N ASN A 521 -1.76 -5.06 -25.62
CA ASN A 521 -1.75 -6.35 -24.92
C ASN A 521 -1.26 -6.23 -23.47
N SER A 522 -0.17 -5.49 -23.24
CA SER A 522 0.32 -5.29 -21.86
C SER A 522 -0.64 -4.45 -20.99
N CYS A 523 -1.38 -3.51 -21.59
CA CYS A 523 -2.40 -2.72 -20.89
C CYS A 523 -3.62 -3.58 -20.55
N ASN A 524 -4.08 -4.43 -21.47
CA ASN A 524 -5.17 -5.39 -21.25
C ASN A 524 -4.83 -6.40 -20.14
N LEU A 525 -3.61 -6.94 -20.13
CA LEU A 525 -3.17 -7.87 -19.07
C LEU A 525 -3.07 -7.18 -17.70
N LYS A 526 -2.72 -5.89 -17.63
CA LYS A 526 -2.75 -5.11 -16.38
C LYS A 526 -4.16 -4.85 -15.87
N LEU A 527 -5.17 -4.99 -16.73
CA LEU A 527 -6.59 -4.82 -16.41
C LEU A 527 -7.29 -6.10 -15.99
N GLN A 528 -6.60 -7.24 -16.10
CA GLN A 528 -7.10 -8.50 -15.59
C GLN A 528 -7.40 -8.36 -14.10
N ILE A 529 -8.57 -8.82 -13.68
CA ILE A 529 -8.95 -8.86 -12.27
C ILE A 529 -8.20 -10.03 -11.66
N GLU A 530 -6.97 -9.77 -11.26
CA GLU A 530 -6.19 -10.73 -10.51
C GLU A 530 -6.63 -10.68 -9.05
N PRO A 531 -6.92 -11.85 -8.43
CA PRO A 531 -7.02 -11.95 -6.99
C PRO A 531 -5.82 -11.23 -6.34
N TRP A 532 -6.06 -10.49 -5.27
CA TRP A 532 -5.05 -9.78 -4.47
C TRP A 532 -4.43 -8.51 -5.09
N LYS A 533 -4.47 -8.32 -6.42
CA LYS A 533 -3.92 -7.09 -7.06
C LYS A 533 -4.96 -6.00 -7.30
N THR A 534 -6.19 -6.36 -7.67
CA THR A 534 -7.25 -5.39 -8.00
C THR A 534 -8.16 -5.17 -6.80
N PRO A 535 -8.08 -4.04 -6.08
CA PRO A 535 -8.90 -3.81 -4.89
C PRO A 535 -10.37 -3.65 -5.26
N ILE A 536 -11.26 -4.36 -4.57
CA ILE A 536 -12.71 -4.22 -4.73
C ILE A 536 -13.21 -3.24 -3.66
N PRO A 537 -13.82 -2.11 -4.06
CA PRO A 537 -14.35 -1.12 -3.13
C PRO A 537 -15.60 -1.66 -2.40
N VAL A 538 -15.56 -1.63 -1.06
CA VAL A 538 -16.71 -1.88 -0.18
C VAL A 538 -17.11 -0.55 0.43
N ILE A 539 -18.35 -0.13 0.20
CA ILE A 539 -18.81 1.22 0.47
C ILE A 539 -19.85 1.17 1.58
N PHE A 540 -19.55 1.89 2.65
CA PHE A 540 -20.46 2.18 3.75
C PHE A 540 -20.74 3.69 3.77
N HIS A 541 -21.85 4.11 4.37
CA HIS A 541 -22.12 5.52 4.61
C HIS A 541 -21.80 5.88 6.05
N ASN A 542 -20.84 6.79 6.26
CA ASN A 542 -20.28 7.11 7.58
C ASN A 542 -19.49 5.95 8.23
N PHE A 543 -18.81 5.15 7.39
CA PHE A 543 -17.98 4.02 7.81
C PHE A 543 -17.06 4.35 9.00
N ARG A 544 -16.31 5.46 8.89
CA ARG A 544 -15.30 5.85 9.91
C ARG A 544 -15.91 6.19 11.26
N GLY A 545 -17.20 6.51 11.28
CA GLY A 545 -17.92 6.97 12.45
C GLY A 545 -18.62 5.84 13.19
N TYR A 546 -18.88 4.72 12.52
CA TYR A 546 -19.72 3.65 13.03
C TYR A 546 -19.22 2.26 12.61
N ASP A 547 -19.50 1.83 11.38
CA ASP A 547 -19.33 0.44 10.91
C ASP A 547 -17.89 -0.05 10.96
N SER A 548 -16.92 0.87 10.89
CA SER A 548 -15.50 0.51 10.97
C SER A 548 -15.15 -0.24 12.25
N HIS A 549 -15.87 -0.01 13.36
CA HIS A 549 -15.66 -0.74 14.61
C HIS A 549 -16.14 -2.19 14.51
N LEU A 550 -17.33 -2.40 13.95
CA LEU A 550 -17.94 -3.73 13.74
C LEU A 550 -17.11 -4.56 12.75
N VAL A 551 -16.67 -3.93 11.66
CA VAL A 551 -15.77 -4.54 10.68
C VAL A 551 -14.40 -4.87 11.31
N CYS A 552 -13.86 -4.01 12.18
CA CYS A 552 -12.61 -4.33 12.89
C CYS A 552 -12.76 -5.55 13.81
N GLU A 553 -13.89 -5.67 14.52
CA GLU A 553 -14.19 -6.82 15.35
C GLU A 553 -14.26 -8.10 14.53
N SER A 554 -14.95 -8.05 13.39
CA SER A 554 -15.11 -9.18 12.48
C SER A 554 -13.76 -9.66 11.94
N ILE A 555 -12.91 -8.72 11.50
CA ILE A 555 -11.57 -9.00 10.96
C ILE A 555 -10.66 -9.66 12.01
N ARG A 556 -10.76 -9.28 13.28
CA ARG A 556 -9.90 -9.83 14.36
C ARG A 556 -10.02 -11.35 14.48
N ARG A 557 -11.19 -11.91 14.13
CA ARG A 557 -11.47 -13.35 14.21
C ARG A 557 -11.01 -14.14 12.98
N SER A 558 -10.53 -13.47 11.92
CA SER A 558 -10.17 -14.10 10.64
C SER A 558 -8.73 -14.63 10.59
N ALA A 559 -8.55 -15.78 9.91
CA ALA A 559 -7.23 -16.36 9.57
C ALA A 559 -6.40 -15.45 8.63
N ASN A 560 -7.04 -14.49 7.93
CA ASN A 560 -6.40 -13.51 7.06
C ASN A 560 -5.93 -12.23 7.79
N SER A 561 -5.94 -12.22 9.12
CA SER A 561 -5.52 -11.09 9.97
C SER A 561 -4.08 -10.60 9.73
N LEU A 562 -3.25 -11.39 9.05
CA LEU A 562 -1.88 -11.04 8.65
C LEU A 562 -1.80 -10.07 7.44
N GLN A 563 -2.92 -9.73 6.78
CA GLN A 563 -2.96 -8.92 5.55
C GLN A 563 -3.83 -7.66 5.63
N ILE A 564 -3.84 -7.00 6.79
CA ILE A 564 -4.62 -5.78 7.02
C ILE A 564 -3.74 -4.55 6.75
N SER A 565 -4.23 -3.62 5.93
CA SER A 565 -3.63 -2.30 5.75
C SER A 565 -4.66 -1.23 6.10
N VAL A 566 -4.27 -0.28 6.95
CA VAL A 566 -5.20 0.72 7.51
C VAL A 566 -4.65 2.11 7.27
N ILE A 567 -5.53 3.03 6.89
CA ILE A 567 -5.27 4.47 6.87
C ILE A 567 -5.99 5.07 8.07
N ALA A 568 -5.30 5.18 9.20
CA ALA A 568 -5.87 5.74 10.43
C ALA A 568 -5.92 7.28 10.38
N GLU A 569 -7.01 7.86 10.91
CA GLU A 569 -7.14 9.30 11.19
C GLU A 569 -6.87 9.58 12.67
N THR A 570 -7.46 8.78 13.54
CA THR A 570 -7.23 8.77 14.99
C THR A 570 -7.05 7.33 15.46
N PHE A 571 -6.90 7.12 16.77
CA PHE A 571 -6.89 5.78 17.36
C PHE A 571 -8.20 5.01 17.17
N GLU A 572 -9.32 5.72 16.98
CA GLU A 572 -10.65 5.13 16.88
C GLU A 572 -11.25 5.24 15.47
N ARG A 573 -10.77 6.19 14.66
CA ARG A 573 -11.34 6.46 13.32
C ARG A 573 -10.38 6.06 12.20
N TYR A 574 -10.88 5.24 11.29
CA TYR A 574 -10.14 4.77 10.13
C TYR A 574 -10.72 5.37 8.84
N LYS A 575 -9.88 6.04 8.03
CA LYS A 575 -10.29 6.58 6.71
C LYS A 575 -10.59 5.49 5.70
N SER A 576 -9.83 4.39 5.76
CA SER A 576 -10.00 3.23 4.91
C SER A 576 -9.29 2.05 5.54
N ILE A 577 -9.90 0.87 5.40
CA ILE A 577 -9.33 -0.41 5.80
C ILE A 577 -9.24 -1.26 4.52
N LYS A 578 -8.11 -1.95 4.31
CA LYS A 578 -7.94 -2.93 3.25
C LYS A 578 -7.66 -4.28 3.88
N VAL A 579 -8.46 -5.29 3.51
CA VAL A 579 -8.32 -6.68 3.96
C VAL A 579 -8.30 -7.56 2.73
N GLY A 580 -7.14 -8.15 2.41
CA GLY A 580 -6.97 -8.91 1.18
C GLY A 580 -7.31 -8.06 -0.06
N GLN A 581 -8.31 -8.48 -0.83
CA GLN A 581 -8.78 -7.77 -2.02
C GLN A 581 -9.78 -6.66 -1.71
N LEU A 582 -10.48 -6.69 -0.57
CA LEU A 582 -11.52 -5.72 -0.25
C LEU A 582 -10.93 -4.45 0.35
N LYS A 583 -11.44 -3.31 -0.11
CA LYS A 583 -11.05 -1.98 0.36
C LYS A 583 -12.29 -1.23 0.81
N TYR A 584 -12.42 -1.06 2.12
CA TYR A 584 -13.51 -0.34 2.76
C TYR A 584 -13.33 1.17 2.58
N ILE A 585 -14.37 1.83 2.10
CA ILE A 585 -14.41 3.25 1.75
C ILE A 585 -15.68 3.86 2.37
N ASP A 586 -15.53 5.06 2.91
CA ASP A 586 -16.62 5.85 3.46
C ASP A 586 -17.19 6.81 2.40
N SER A 587 -18.44 6.61 2.00
CA SER A 587 -19.09 7.49 1.02
C SER A 587 -19.26 8.94 1.54
N MET A 588 -19.33 9.15 2.87
CA MET A 588 -19.46 10.48 3.47
C MET A 588 -18.16 11.32 3.31
N GLN A 589 -17.02 10.67 3.04
CA GLN A 589 -15.77 11.35 2.66
C GLN A 589 -15.81 11.96 1.25
N PHE A 590 -16.79 11.56 0.45
CA PHE A 590 -17.03 12.10 -0.89
C PHE A 590 -18.22 13.04 -0.89
N MET A 591 -19.30 12.63 -0.23
CA MET A 591 -20.56 13.35 -0.16
C MET A 591 -20.89 13.59 1.31
N ASN A 592 -20.39 14.69 1.87
CA ASN A 592 -20.51 15.03 3.30
C ASN A 592 -21.93 15.55 3.65
N SER A 593 -22.94 14.69 3.49
CA SER A 593 -24.33 14.91 3.86
C SER A 593 -24.95 13.57 4.27
N SER A 594 -26.09 13.60 4.96
CA SER A 594 -26.80 12.38 5.35
C SER A 594 -27.35 11.65 4.12
N LEU A 595 -27.44 10.33 4.19
CA LEU A 595 -28.06 9.50 3.14
C LEU A 595 -29.47 10.00 2.78
N ALA A 596 -30.28 10.41 3.77
CA ALA A 596 -31.62 10.97 3.54
C ALA A 596 -31.61 12.24 2.67
N ASN A 597 -30.61 13.12 2.83
CA ASN A 597 -30.48 14.30 1.96
C ASN A 597 -29.96 13.91 0.57
N LEU A 598 -29.07 12.92 0.49
CA LEU A 598 -28.52 12.45 -0.79
C LEU A 598 -29.60 11.77 -1.64
N THR A 599 -30.44 10.93 -1.04
CA THR A 599 -31.58 10.32 -1.73
C THR A 599 -32.60 11.37 -2.16
N LYS A 600 -32.93 12.32 -1.29
CA LYS A 600 -33.80 13.46 -1.65
C LYS A 600 -33.29 14.23 -2.87
N ASN A 601 -31.97 14.40 -3.00
CA ASN A 601 -31.37 15.08 -4.15
C ASN A 601 -31.44 14.27 -5.46
N LEU A 602 -31.66 12.96 -5.39
CA LEU A 602 -31.90 12.14 -6.59
C LEU A 602 -33.31 12.30 -7.14
N GLY A 603 -34.26 12.85 -6.36
CA GLY A 603 -35.67 12.91 -6.74
C GLY A 603 -36.22 11.51 -6.99
N ASP A 604 -36.83 11.28 -8.15
CA ASP A 604 -37.38 9.96 -8.53
C ASP A 604 -36.36 9.06 -9.25
N ASN A 605 -35.10 9.48 -9.37
CA ASN A 605 -34.08 8.76 -10.14
C ASN A 605 -33.37 7.68 -9.29
N HIS A 606 -34.10 6.62 -8.96
CA HIS A 606 -33.64 5.48 -8.15
C HIS A 606 -33.66 4.17 -8.96
N PRO A 607 -32.87 4.02 -10.03
CA PRO A 607 -32.97 2.90 -10.96
C PRO A 607 -32.73 1.53 -10.30
N ILE A 608 -31.74 1.40 -9.42
CA ILE A 608 -31.39 0.13 -8.76
C ILE A 608 -32.48 -0.27 -7.78
N THR A 609 -32.92 0.68 -6.93
CA THR A 609 -34.02 0.44 -5.98
C THR A 609 -35.31 0.08 -6.72
N THR A 610 -35.62 0.81 -7.79
CA THR A 610 -36.80 0.58 -8.62
C THR A 610 -36.79 -0.80 -9.25
N GLU A 611 -35.69 -1.18 -9.88
CA GLU A 611 -35.57 -2.48 -10.56
C GLU A 611 -35.72 -3.64 -9.57
N TYR A 612 -35.11 -3.52 -8.39
CA TYR A 612 -35.19 -4.54 -7.34
C TYR A 612 -36.63 -4.79 -6.88
N PHE A 613 -37.35 -3.74 -6.48
CA PHE A 613 -38.72 -3.92 -5.99
C PHE A 613 -39.71 -4.24 -7.11
N LYS A 614 -39.49 -3.77 -8.36
CA LYS A 614 -40.29 -4.21 -9.52
C LYS A 614 -40.18 -5.72 -9.75
N LYS A 615 -38.97 -6.29 -9.64
CA LYS A 615 -38.76 -7.75 -9.76
C LYS A 615 -39.49 -8.56 -8.69
N GLN A 616 -39.83 -7.93 -7.55
CA GLN A 616 -40.61 -8.56 -6.48
C GLN A 616 -42.14 -8.36 -6.64
N GLY A 617 -42.58 -7.67 -7.69
CA GLY A 617 -44.00 -7.48 -7.99
C GLY A 617 -44.66 -6.29 -7.28
N TYR A 618 -43.89 -5.38 -6.67
CA TYR A 618 -44.44 -4.16 -6.07
C TYR A 618 -44.86 -3.14 -7.13
N THR A 619 -45.92 -2.39 -6.84
CA THR A 619 -46.41 -1.32 -7.73
C THR A 619 -45.52 -0.09 -7.68
N THR A 620 -45.62 0.79 -8.68
CA THR A 620 -44.84 2.03 -8.73
C THR A 620 -45.10 2.92 -7.51
N GLU A 621 -46.33 2.95 -7.01
CA GLU A 621 -46.73 3.71 -5.82
C GLU A 621 -46.06 3.16 -4.55
N GLN A 622 -46.00 1.83 -4.40
CA GLN A 622 -45.30 1.19 -3.27
C GLN A 622 -43.80 1.46 -3.34
N ILE A 623 -43.21 1.37 -4.53
CA ILE A 623 -41.78 1.60 -4.77
C ILE A 623 -41.38 3.03 -4.43
N SER A 624 -42.23 4.02 -4.72
CA SER A 624 -41.95 5.43 -4.41
C SER A 624 -41.72 5.68 -2.91
N LEU A 625 -42.27 4.82 -2.04
CA LEU A 625 -42.03 4.90 -0.59
C LEU A 625 -40.58 4.55 -0.23
N ALA A 626 -39.91 3.72 -1.04
CA ALA A 626 -38.53 3.29 -0.83
C ALA A 626 -37.47 4.29 -1.36
N TYR A 627 -37.87 5.37 -2.05
CA TYR A 627 -36.93 6.42 -2.49
C TYR A 627 -36.49 7.31 -1.32
N ARG A 628 -37.31 7.37 -0.28
CA ARG A 628 -37.00 8.07 0.96
C ARG A 628 -36.25 7.11 1.90
N LYS A 629 -35.23 7.63 2.59
CA LYS A 629 -34.60 6.90 3.70
C LYS A 629 -35.67 6.57 4.75
N GLY A 630 -35.70 5.31 5.18
CA GLY A 630 -36.66 4.83 6.17
C GLY A 630 -36.50 5.50 7.53
N VAL A 631 -37.47 5.30 8.41
CA VAL A 631 -37.47 5.81 9.78
C VAL A 631 -37.40 4.62 10.73
N PHE A 632 -36.41 4.58 11.64
CA PHE A 632 -36.11 3.39 12.43
C PHE A 632 -35.96 3.72 13.94
N PRO A 633 -36.52 2.89 14.85
CA PRO A 633 -36.49 3.17 16.28
C PRO A 633 -35.22 2.60 16.94
N TYR A 634 -34.07 3.20 16.64
CA TYR A 634 -32.75 2.68 17.06
C TYR A 634 -32.61 2.41 18.56
N GLU A 635 -33.16 3.27 19.43
CA GLU A 635 -33.04 3.09 20.88
C GLU A 635 -34.00 2.06 21.46
N TYR A 636 -35.05 1.70 20.71
CA TYR A 636 -36.05 0.72 21.11
C TYR A 636 -35.55 -0.71 20.89
N ILE A 637 -34.71 -0.92 19.88
CA ILE A 637 -34.16 -2.22 19.51
C ILE A 637 -32.98 -2.59 20.43
N THR A 638 -33.31 -3.03 21.64
CA THR A 638 -32.33 -3.41 22.68
C THR A 638 -32.02 -4.91 22.73
N SER A 639 -32.86 -5.75 22.15
CA SER A 639 -32.73 -7.21 22.13
C SER A 639 -33.40 -7.84 20.91
N HIS A 640 -32.99 -9.05 20.56
CA HIS A 640 -33.59 -9.81 19.46
C HIS A 640 -35.09 -10.13 19.67
N ASP A 641 -35.56 -10.18 20.92
CA ASP A 641 -36.97 -10.40 21.22
C ASP A 641 -37.87 -9.27 20.71
N ARG A 642 -37.37 -8.02 20.66
CA ARG A 642 -38.09 -6.89 20.09
C ARG A 642 -38.48 -7.12 18.64
N PHE A 643 -37.66 -7.83 17.86
CA PHE A 643 -37.99 -8.12 16.47
C PHE A 643 -39.21 -9.04 16.29
N LYS A 644 -39.65 -9.73 17.34
CA LYS A 644 -40.85 -10.59 17.29
C LYS A 644 -42.14 -9.81 17.47
N GLU A 645 -42.07 -8.55 17.89
CA GLU A 645 -43.25 -7.71 18.11
C GLU A 645 -43.97 -7.42 16.79
N THR A 646 -45.30 -7.51 16.82
CA THR A 646 -46.16 -7.47 15.63
C THR A 646 -46.73 -6.10 15.31
N GLU A 647 -46.28 -5.06 16.03
CA GLU A 647 -46.72 -3.68 15.87
C GLU A 647 -45.55 -2.70 15.93
N LEU A 648 -45.71 -1.53 15.31
CA LEU A 648 -44.74 -0.45 15.44
C LEU A 648 -44.83 0.18 16.83
N PRO A 649 -43.71 0.52 17.48
CA PRO A 649 -43.72 1.20 18.76
C PRO A 649 -44.24 2.64 18.61
N PRO A 650 -44.70 3.27 19.70
CA PRO A 650 -45.15 4.65 19.68
C PRO A 650 -44.08 5.63 19.18
N ILE A 651 -44.50 6.78 18.63
CA ILE A 651 -43.60 7.81 18.07
C ILE A 651 -42.48 8.25 19.04
N GLN A 652 -42.75 8.21 20.36
CA GLN A 652 -41.77 8.58 21.37
C GLN A 652 -40.53 7.67 21.39
N GLU A 653 -40.69 6.39 21.01
CA GLU A 653 -39.62 5.39 20.96
C GLU A 653 -38.76 5.52 19.69
N PHE A 654 -39.19 6.32 18.73
CA PHE A 654 -38.39 6.69 17.56
C PHE A 654 -37.47 7.89 17.82
N HIS A 655 -37.60 8.56 18.97
CA HIS A 655 -36.71 9.66 19.33
C HIS A 655 -35.32 9.13 19.70
N SER A 656 -34.28 9.79 19.17
CA SER A 656 -32.89 9.42 19.43
C SER A 656 -32.20 10.49 20.27
N VAL A 657 -31.39 10.09 21.26
CA VAL A 657 -30.62 11.02 22.09
C VAL A 657 -29.66 11.87 21.23
N PHE A 658 -29.13 11.30 20.16
CA PHE A 658 -28.18 11.98 19.26
C PHE A 658 -28.85 12.53 17.98
N GLY A 659 -29.98 11.94 17.55
CA GLY A 659 -30.71 12.33 16.34
C GLY A 659 -31.87 13.31 16.55
N GLY A 660 -32.28 13.53 17.80
CA GLY A 660 -33.40 14.41 18.16
C GLY A 660 -34.78 13.74 18.04
N LYS A 661 -35.83 14.57 18.03
CA LYS A 661 -37.22 14.13 17.86
C LYS A 661 -37.53 13.99 16.37
N ILE A 662 -38.26 12.94 16.01
CA ILE A 662 -38.80 12.79 14.65
C ILE A 662 -40.08 13.62 14.50
N SER A 663 -40.42 13.97 13.26
CA SER A 663 -41.67 14.66 12.96
C SER A 663 -42.85 13.67 12.92
N GLN A 664 -44.07 14.19 13.06
CA GLN A 664 -45.28 13.38 12.90
C GLN A 664 -45.38 12.77 11.49
N GLU A 665 -44.94 13.52 10.47
CA GLU A 665 -44.88 13.08 9.08
C GLU A 665 -43.91 11.89 8.89
N ASP A 666 -42.79 11.87 9.61
CA ASP A 666 -41.84 10.75 9.57
C ASP A 666 -42.47 9.47 10.12
N TYR A 667 -43.22 9.59 11.21
CA TYR A 667 -43.89 8.45 11.83
C TYR A 667 -45.04 7.92 10.97
N GLU A 668 -45.85 8.81 10.39
CA GLU A 668 -46.91 8.43 9.43
C GLU A 668 -46.32 7.72 8.20
N HIS A 669 -45.15 8.17 7.74
CA HIS A 669 -44.42 7.50 6.67
C HIS A 669 -43.98 6.09 7.08
N ALA A 670 -43.43 5.90 8.29
CA ALA A 670 -43.08 4.57 8.81
C ALA A 670 -44.29 3.63 8.87
N GLN A 671 -45.43 4.12 9.35
CA GLN A 671 -46.69 3.36 9.40
C GLN A 671 -47.18 2.97 8.01
N LYS A 672 -47.05 3.89 7.04
CA LYS A 672 -47.40 3.62 5.64
C LYS A 672 -46.49 2.56 5.04
N VAL A 673 -45.17 2.65 5.23
CA VAL A 673 -44.20 1.65 4.75
C VAL A 673 -44.51 0.27 5.36
N TRP A 674 -44.69 0.20 6.68
CA TRP A 674 -45.06 -1.04 7.37
C TRP A 674 -46.28 -1.72 6.75
N LYS A 675 -47.34 -0.93 6.48
CA LYS A 675 -48.59 -1.43 5.93
C LYS A 675 -48.46 -1.85 4.46
N GLU A 676 -47.90 -0.98 3.62
CA GLU A 676 -47.85 -1.18 2.17
C GLU A 676 -46.88 -2.30 1.75
N PHE A 677 -45.82 -2.52 2.52
CA PHE A 677 -44.89 -3.65 2.33
C PHE A 677 -45.30 -4.91 3.10
N GLY A 678 -46.41 -4.86 3.85
CA GLY A 678 -46.97 -6.03 4.53
C GLY A 678 -46.10 -6.59 5.65
N CYS A 679 -45.35 -5.75 6.37
CA CYS A 679 -44.49 -6.16 7.48
C CYS A 679 -45.33 -6.78 8.61
N LYS A 680 -44.98 -8.00 9.03
CA LYS A 680 -45.69 -8.72 10.10
C LYS A 680 -45.12 -8.49 11.49
N ASN A 681 -43.85 -8.12 11.56
CA ASN A 681 -43.13 -7.89 12.81
C ASN A 681 -41.96 -6.90 12.62
N LEU A 682 -41.43 -6.39 13.73
CA LEU A 682 -40.31 -5.44 13.73
C LEU A 682 -39.06 -6.01 13.05
N GLY A 683 -38.90 -7.33 13.04
CA GLY A 683 -37.84 -8.00 12.30
C GLY A 683 -37.94 -7.81 10.79
N GLU A 684 -39.11 -8.07 10.20
CA GLU A 684 -39.35 -7.86 8.77
C GLU A 684 -39.23 -6.37 8.40
N TYR A 685 -39.64 -5.46 9.30
CA TYR A 685 -39.46 -4.03 9.11
C TYR A 685 -37.98 -3.61 9.14
N ASN A 686 -37.19 -4.15 10.07
CA ASN A 686 -35.72 -3.99 10.10
C ASN A 686 -35.09 -4.49 8.80
N ASP A 687 -35.50 -5.68 8.35
CA ASP A 687 -34.94 -6.28 7.15
C ASP A 687 -35.25 -5.45 5.90
N LEU A 688 -36.46 -4.88 5.81
CA LEU A 688 -36.83 -3.95 4.75
C LEU A 688 -36.06 -2.63 4.85
N TYR A 689 -35.96 -2.05 6.06
CA TYR A 689 -35.23 -0.83 6.34
C TYR A 689 -33.79 -0.90 5.84
N LEU A 690 -33.08 -1.96 6.25
CA LEU A 690 -31.67 -2.14 5.93
C LEU A 690 -31.43 -2.38 4.42
N LYS A 691 -32.36 -3.09 3.75
CA LYS A 691 -32.32 -3.25 2.29
C LYS A 691 -32.51 -1.91 1.57
N ILE A 692 -33.44 -1.08 2.03
CA ILE A 692 -33.69 0.25 1.44
C ILE A 692 -32.45 1.13 1.59
N ASP A 693 -31.77 1.10 2.73
CA ASP A 693 -30.57 1.90 2.97
C ASP A 693 -29.41 1.49 2.04
N VAL A 694 -29.17 0.18 1.88
CA VAL A 694 -28.16 -0.35 0.94
C VAL A 694 -28.48 -0.01 -0.52
N LEU A 695 -29.74 -0.19 -0.94
CA LEU A 695 -30.18 0.13 -2.31
C LEU A 695 -30.13 1.62 -2.61
N SER A 696 -30.54 2.44 -1.64
CA SER A 696 -30.46 3.90 -1.71
C SER A 696 -29.03 4.38 -1.86
N LEU A 697 -28.10 3.82 -1.07
CA LEU A 697 -26.68 4.13 -1.18
C LEU A 697 -26.12 3.67 -2.54
N ALA A 698 -26.63 2.58 -3.11
CA ALA A 698 -26.28 2.12 -4.45
C ALA A 698 -26.68 3.10 -5.55
N ASP A 699 -27.90 3.64 -5.50
CA ASP A 699 -28.34 4.66 -6.44
C ASP A 699 -27.52 5.95 -6.30
N VAL A 700 -27.27 6.39 -5.08
CA VAL A 700 -26.46 7.58 -4.77
C VAL A 700 -25.03 7.42 -5.27
N TRP A 701 -24.36 6.32 -4.92
CA TRP A 701 -22.97 6.09 -5.30
C TRP A 701 -22.81 5.93 -6.81
N THR A 702 -23.72 5.20 -7.45
CA THR A 702 -23.69 4.99 -8.90
C THR A 702 -23.88 6.31 -9.65
N THR A 703 -24.77 7.18 -9.17
CA THR A 703 -24.98 8.52 -9.73
C THR A 703 -23.76 9.42 -9.53
N PHE A 704 -23.16 9.40 -8.33
CA PHE A 704 -21.92 10.13 -8.04
C PHE A 704 -20.76 9.65 -8.93
N ARG A 705 -20.62 8.35 -9.11
CA ARG A 705 -19.61 7.74 -9.99
C ARG A 705 -19.79 8.20 -11.44
N LYS A 706 -21.00 8.13 -11.99
CA LYS A 706 -21.32 8.63 -13.34
C LYS A 706 -20.97 10.11 -13.49
N THR A 707 -21.30 10.92 -12.48
CA THR A 707 -20.98 12.36 -12.45
C THR A 707 -19.47 12.61 -12.44
N SER A 708 -18.72 11.92 -11.59
CA SER A 708 -17.25 12.03 -11.53
C SER A 708 -16.59 11.56 -12.82
N MET A 709 -17.06 10.48 -13.42
CA MET A 709 -16.58 10.00 -14.71
C MET A 709 -16.88 11.01 -15.83
N HIS A 710 -18.05 11.63 -15.83
CA HIS A 710 -18.42 12.64 -16.81
C HIS A 710 -17.54 13.90 -16.73
N HIS A 711 -17.34 14.45 -15.52
CA HIS A 711 -16.60 15.71 -15.34
C HIS A 711 -15.08 15.55 -15.28
N TYR A 712 -14.59 14.49 -14.65
CA TYR A 712 -13.16 14.30 -14.37
C TYR A 712 -12.55 13.13 -15.15
N GLY A 713 -13.37 12.20 -15.65
CA GLY A 713 -12.92 10.93 -16.23
C GLY A 713 -12.10 10.11 -15.25
N LEU A 714 -12.48 10.13 -13.97
CA LEU A 714 -11.84 9.40 -12.88
C LEU A 714 -12.93 8.69 -12.08
N ASP A 715 -12.75 7.39 -11.85
CA ASP A 715 -13.71 6.62 -11.06
C ASP A 715 -13.41 6.85 -9.56
N PRO A 716 -14.35 7.45 -8.80
CA PRO A 716 -14.18 7.73 -7.37
C PRO A 716 -13.93 6.47 -6.54
N SER A 717 -14.32 5.29 -7.03
CA SER A 717 -14.20 4.02 -6.31
C SER A 717 -12.73 3.59 -6.11
N HIS A 718 -11.79 4.18 -6.85
CA HIS A 718 -10.34 3.98 -6.64
C HIS A 718 -9.75 4.85 -5.53
N TYR A 719 -10.49 5.86 -5.06
CA TYR A 719 -10.04 6.86 -4.10
C TYR A 719 -10.49 6.50 -2.68
N VAL A 720 -10.13 7.34 -1.71
CA VAL A 720 -10.60 7.19 -0.31
C VAL A 720 -11.41 8.40 0.16
N SER A 721 -11.36 9.51 -0.58
CA SER A 721 -12.07 10.75 -0.23
C SER A 721 -12.17 11.71 -1.42
N ALA A 722 -13.13 12.65 -1.35
CA ALA A 722 -13.26 13.73 -2.34
C ALA A 722 -11.98 14.57 -2.49
N PRO A 723 -11.26 14.99 -1.42
CA PRO A 723 -10.00 15.71 -1.59
C PRO A 723 -8.95 14.95 -2.42
N SER A 724 -8.84 13.63 -2.24
CA SER A 724 -7.90 12.81 -3.01
C SER A 724 -8.31 12.70 -4.49
N LEU A 725 -9.60 12.62 -4.77
CA LEU A 725 -10.17 12.65 -6.12
C LEU A 725 -9.95 14.02 -6.77
N SER A 726 -10.30 15.10 -6.09
CA SER A 726 -10.17 16.47 -6.58
C SER A 726 -8.72 16.84 -6.87
N TRP A 727 -7.76 16.35 -6.07
CA TRP A 727 -6.33 16.57 -6.32
C TRP A 727 -5.85 15.93 -7.62
N ASP A 728 -6.19 14.66 -7.84
CA ASP A 728 -5.83 13.96 -9.08
C ASP A 728 -6.61 14.51 -10.29
N ALA A 729 -7.88 14.91 -10.11
CA ALA A 729 -8.67 15.59 -11.13
C ALA A 729 -8.02 16.91 -11.55
N MET A 730 -7.61 17.74 -10.59
CA MET A 730 -6.90 19.00 -10.85
C MET A 730 -5.61 18.76 -11.64
N LEU A 731 -4.76 17.81 -11.22
CA LEU A 731 -3.53 17.48 -11.94
C LEU A 731 -3.80 16.96 -13.36
N LYS A 732 -4.86 16.15 -13.54
CA LYS A 732 -5.23 15.58 -14.84
C LYS A 732 -5.75 16.65 -15.80
N MET A 733 -6.68 17.49 -15.34
CA MET A 733 -7.35 18.49 -16.16
C MET A 733 -6.40 19.62 -16.57
N THR A 734 -5.58 20.10 -15.63
CA THR A 734 -4.64 21.20 -15.88
C THR A 734 -3.33 20.74 -16.52
N LYS A 735 -2.97 19.46 -16.35
CA LYS A 735 -1.68 18.88 -16.76
C LYS A 735 -0.46 19.60 -16.16
N VAL A 736 -0.67 20.34 -15.07
CA VAL A 736 0.38 21.09 -14.39
C VAL A 736 1.40 20.14 -13.78
N LYS A 737 2.67 20.56 -13.79
CA LYS A 737 3.75 19.92 -13.04
C LYS A 737 4.15 20.85 -11.90
N ILE A 738 3.93 20.41 -10.67
CA ILE A 738 4.23 21.18 -9.47
C ILE A 738 5.54 20.66 -8.90
N GLU A 739 6.56 21.52 -8.85
CA GLU A 739 7.80 21.20 -8.14
C GLU A 739 7.54 21.11 -6.63
N LEU A 740 8.20 20.18 -5.97
CA LEU A 740 8.11 19.95 -4.53
C LEU A 740 9.38 20.45 -3.85
N PHE A 741 9.26 20.93 -2.61
CA PHE A 741 10.44 21.29 -1.84
C PHE A 741 11.32 20.07 -1.59
N THR A 742 12.59 20.16 -1.99
CA THR A 742 13.63 19.17 -1.67
C THR A 742 14.40 19.52 -0.38
N GLU A 743 14.23 20.75 0.11
CA GLU A 743 14.85 21.27 1.33
C GLU A 743 13.81 21.44 2.45
N MET A 744 14.06 20.84 3.63
CA MET A 744 13.19 20.97 4.81
C MET A 744 13.02 22.43 5.25
N ALA A 745 14.06 23.26 5.11
CA ALA A 745 14.02 24.67 5.49
C ALA A 745 12.99 25.48 4.68
N MET A 746 12.81 25.18 3.38
CA MET A 746 11.79 25.84 2.55
C MET A 746 10.38 25.37 2.94
N HIS A 747 10.22 24.07 3.14
CA HIS A 747 8.97 23.47 3.62
C HIS A 747 8.52 24.11 4.93
N ASP A 748 9.39 24.14 5.95
CA ASP A 748 9.08 24.72 7.27
C ASP A 748 8.77 26.22 7.19
N PHE A 749 9.45 26.95 6.29
CA PHE A 749 9.20 28.37 6.07
C PHE A 749 7.78 28.61 5.54
N ILE A 750 7.35 27.82 4.55
CA ILE A 750 6.00 27.93 3.97
C ILE A 750 4.93 27.40 4.94
N GLU A 751 5.17 26.29 5.64
CA GLU A 751 4.24 25.78 6.65
C GLU A 751 3.98 26.82 7.76
N LYS A 752 5.03 27.50 8.24
CA LYS A 752 4.89 28.60 9.21
C LYS A 752 4.17 29.82 8.64
N ALA A 753 4.14 30.00 7.32
CA ALA A 753 3.46 31.11 6.65
C ALA A 753 1.98 30.83 6.36
N LYS A 754 1.56 29.56 6.28
CA LYS A 754 0.16 29.19 6.04
C LYS A 754 -0.76 29.72 7.14
N ARG A 755 -1.87 30.34 6.74
CA ARG A 755 -2.93 30.84 7.63
C ARG A 755 -4.28 30.36 7.09
N GLY A 756 -5.26 30.23 7.98
CA GLY A 756 -6.65 29.98 7.60
C GLY A 756 -7.34 31.26 7.09
N GLY A 757 -8.67 31.18 6.94
CA GLY A 757 -9.49 32.36 6.65
C GLY A 757 -9.38 33.41 7.75
N ILE A 758 -9.41 34.68 7.37
CA ILE A 758 -9.44 35.80 8.32
C ILE A 758 -10.85 35.85 8.92
N ALA A 759 -10.96 35.66 10.23
CA ALA A 759 -12.19 35.87 10.99
C ALA A 759 -11.98 37.07 11.92
N MET A 760 -12.72 38.15 11.67
CA MET A 760 -12.64 39.39 12.46
C MET A 760 -14.04 39.87 12.84
N ALA A 761 -14.30 39.96 14.14
CA ALA A 761 -15.50 40.57 14.68
C ALA A 761 -15.17 42.01 15.13
N VAL A 762 -15.41 42.99 14.25
CA VAL A 762 -15.13 44.42 14.54
C VAL A 762 -16.10 44.99 15.58
N HIS A 763 -17.35 44.49 15.59
CA HIS A 763 -18.37 44.84 16.57
C HIS A 763 -18.95 43.56 17.18
N ARG A 764 -18.98 43.46 18.52
CA ARG A 764 -19.37 42.21 19.21
C ARG A 764 -20.83 41.81 19.00
N HIS A 765 -21.73 42.78 18.90
CA HIS A 765 -23.15 42.56 18.70
C HIS A 765 -23.80 43.78 18.08
N PHE A 766 -24.48 43.64 16.94
CA PHE A 766 -25.27 44.71 16.34
C PHE A 766 -26.63 44.14 15.95
N LYS A 767 -27.71 44.83 16.34
CA LYS A 767 -29.09 44.47 15.98
C LYS A 767 -29.62 45.55 15.05
N ALA A 768 -30.05 45.14 13.85
CA ALA A 768 -30.70 46.04 12.91
C ALA A 768 -32.06 46.50 13.47
N ASN A 769 -32.40 47.76 13.24
CA ASN A 769 -33.71 48.34 13.57
C ASN A 769 -34.37 48.81 12.26
N ASN A 770 -35.18 47.99 11.63
CA ASN A 770 -35.87 48.37 10.39
C ASN A 770 -37.30 47.83 10.35
N PRO A 771 -38.22 48.46 9.59
CA PRO A 771 -39.63 48.06 9.58
C PRO A 771 -39.91 46.61 9.18
N SER A 772 -38.98 45.94 8.48
CA SER A 772 -39.15 44.56 8.02
C SER A 772 -39.01 43.52 9.13
N ILE A 773 -38.55 43.89 10.33
CA ILE A 773 -38.42 42.97 11.48
C ILE A 773 -39.71 42.86 12.32
N GLY A 774 -40.81 43.51 11.88
CA GLY A 774 -42.13 43.37 12.49
C GLY A 774 -42.23 43.99 13.88
N GLU A 775 -42.77 43.25 14.84
CA GLU A 775 -43.06 43.71 16.21
C GLU A 775 -41.80 44.14 17.00
N GLU A 776 -40.61 43.72 16.56
CA GLU A 776 -39.34 44.12 17.19
C GLU A 776 -38.81 45.48 16.69
N PHE A 777 -39.50 46.14 15.74
CA PHE A 777 -39.12 47.45 15.24
C PHE A 777 -39.46 48.55 16.25
N ASP A 778 -38.45 49.35 16.63
CA ASP A 778 -38.62 50.50 17.51
C ASP A 778 -38.58 51.81 16.68
N PRO A 779 -39.72 52.49 16.46
CA PRO A 779 -39.76 53.74 15.71
C PRO A 779 -39.10 54.92 16.44
N SER A 780 -38.78 54.77 17.73
CA SER A 780 -38.05 55.80 18.49
C SER A 780 -36.54 55.77 18.24
N GLN A 781 -36.02 54.68 17.66
CA GLN A 781 -34.60 54.50 17.35
C GLN A 781 -34.31 54.73 15.86
N PRO A 782 -33.07 55.14 15.50
CA PRO A 782 -32.68 55.29 14.11
C PRO A 782 -32.88 53.99 13.31
N THR A 783 -33.33 54.12 12.07
CA THR A 783 -33.43 52.96 11.16
C THR A 783 -32.05 52.47 10.77
N THR A 784 -31.77 51.18 10.99
CA THR A 784 -30.50 50.54 10.66
C THR A 784 -30.70 49.18 9.98
N TRP A 785 -29.75 48.82 9.12
CA TRP A 785 -29.80 47.61 8.29
C TRP A 785 -28.49 46.81 8.45
N ILE A 786 -28.58 45.49 8.29
CA ILE A 786 -27.42 44.59 8.17
C ILE A 786 -27.43 44.03 6.74
N SER A 787 -26.30 44.15 6.04
CA SER A 787 -26.09 43.52 4.73
C SER A 787 -25.22 42.27 4.90
N TYR A 788 -25.67 41.14 4.36
CA TYR A 788 -24.86 39.93 4.25
C TYR A 788 -24.30 39.83 2.83
N VAL A 789 -22.98 39.77 2.71
CA VAL A 789 -22.28 39.61 1.43
C VAL A 789 -21.37 38.40 1.54
N ASP A 790 -21.49 37.47 0.60
CA ASP A 790 -20.66 36.27 0.52
C ASP A 790 -19.96 36.22 -0.84
N ALA A 791 -18.71 35.77 -0.83
CA ALA A 791 -17.93 35.61 -2.05
C ALA A 791 -18.16 34.21 -2.63
N ASN A 792 -18.89 34.15 -3.75
CA ASN A 792 -19.12 32.91 -4.49
C ASN A 792 -17.79 32.24 -4.88
N ASN A 793 -17.51 31.07 -4.31
CA ASN A 793 -16.31 30.27 -4.57
C ASN A 793 -14.98 31.05 -4.43
N LEU A 794 -14.81 31.73 -3.29
CA LEU A 794 -13.62 32.56 -3.00
C LEU A 794 -12.29 31.84 -3.29
N TYR A 795 -12.10 30.62 -2.78
CA TYR A 795 -10.87 29.86 -3.00
C TYR A 795 -10.71 29.40 -4.44
N GLY A 796 -11.79 29.00 -5.14
CA GLY A 796 -11.72 28.64 -6.55
C GLY A 796 -11.34 29.82 -7.44
N TRP A 797 -11.86 31.02 -7.15
CA TRP A 797 -11.44 32.25 -7.81
C TRP A 797 -9.95 32.55 -7.55
N ALA A 798 -9.50 32.42 -6.28
CA ALA A 798 -8.10 32.61 -5.92
C ALA A 798 -7.17 31.58 -6.60
N MET A 799 -7.61 30.32 -6.71
CA MET A 799 -6.88 29.26 -7.41
C MET A 799 -6.85 29.43 -8.93
N SER A 800 -7.74 30.27 -9.48
CA SER A 800 -7.73 30.64 -10.90
C SER A 800 -6.74 31.78 -11.20
N GLN A 801 -6.13 32.39 -10.18
CA GLN A 801 -5.07 33.38 -10.34
C GLN A 801 -3.71 32.72 -10.55
N PHE A 802 -2.69 33.52 -10.89
CA PHE A 802 -1.32 33.03 -11.01
C PHE A 802 -0.78 32.54 -9.66
N LEU A 803 -0.50 31.24 -9.56
CA LEU A 803 0.05 30.59 -8.38
C LEU A 803 1.48 30.07 -8.61
N PRO A 804 2.32 30.01 -7.56
CA PRO A 804 3.66 29.46 -7.68
C PRO A 804 3.61 27.94 -7.85
N VAL A 805 4.26 27.45 -8.90
CA VAL A 805 4.29 26.02 -9.25
C VAL A 805 5.70 25.42 -9.28
N GLY A 806 6.76 26.24 -9.19
CA GLY A 806 8.14 25.77 -9.16
C GLY A 806 9.20 26.86 -9.28
N ASN A 807 10.44 26.43 -9.53
CA ASN A 807 11.70 27.16 -9.49
C ASN A 807 11.97 27.82 -8.13
N TYR A 808 11.70 27.09 -7.04
CA TYR A 808 11.86 27.60 -5.69
C TYR A 808 13.34 27.80 -5.33
N LYS A 809 13.67 28.99 -4.83
CA LYS A 809 15.03 29.31 -4.41
C LYS A 809 15.06 30.39 -3.34
N TRP A 810 16.04 30.31 -2.45
CA TRP A 810 16.37 31.39 -1.55
C TRP A 810 17.00 32.55 -2.33
N VAL A 811 16.37 33.72 -2.30
CA VAL A 811 16.92 34.95 -2.92
C VAL A 811 18.06 35.52 -2.07
N ALA A 812 17.93 35.43 -0.74
CA ALA A 812 18.95 35.84 0.22
C ALA A 812 18.81 35.04 1.52
N SER A 813 19.91 34.81 2.24
CA SER A 813 19.86 34.14 3.54
C SER A 813 19.36 35.09 4.64
N ARG A 814 18.72 34.53 5.68
CA ARG A 814 18.26 35.31 6.84
C ARG A 814 19.43 36.02 7.54
N GLU A 815 20.59 35.39 7.62
CA GLU A 815 21.80 35.96 8.23
C GLU A 815 22.32 37.16 7.43
N TYR A 816 22.38 37.03 6.10
CA TYR A 816 22.76 38.14 5.22
C TYR A 816 21.81 39.32 5.39
N LEU A 817 20.49 39.08 5.38
CA LEU A 817 19.51 40.15 5.54
C LEU A 817 19.60 40.81 6.92
N LYS A 818 19.73 40.03 8.01
CA LYS A 818 19.90 40.58 9.38
C LYS A 818 21.09 41.53 9.49
N ASN A 819 22.20 41.17 8.86
CA ASN A 819 23.42 41.97 8.90
C ASN A 819 23.41 43.16 7.90
N ASN A 820 22.40 43.26 7.03
CA ASN A 820 22.31 44.30 5.99
C ASN A 820 20.93 44.97 5.93
N PRO A 821 20.60 45.88 6.87
CA PRO A 821 19.29 46.57 6.90
C PRO A 821 18.94 47.33 5.62
N LYS A 822 19.93 47.95 4.96
CA LYS A 822 19.74 48.60 3.65
C LYS A 822 19.21 47.63 2.59
N MET A 823 19.72 46.40 2.59
CA MET A 823 19.26 45.36 1.67
C MET A 823 17.88 44.84 2.03
N GLN A 824 17.53 44.74 3.32
CA GLN A 824 16.15 44.41 3.73
C GLN A 824 15.14 45.38 3.12
N LYS A 825 15.39 46.69 3.26
CA LYS A 825 14.52 47.74 2.69
C LYS A 825 14.44 47.65 1.17
N LYS A 826 15.58 47.47 0.49
CA LYS A 826 15.63 47.32 -0.97
C LYS A 826 14.82 46.12 -1.47
N TYR A 827 14.93 44.96 -0.82
CA TYR A 827 14.15 43.77 -1.19
C TYR A 827 12.66 43.96 -0.91
N LEU A 828 12.30 44.56 0.23
CA LEU A 828 10.90 44.85 0.55
C LEU A 828 10.26 45.78 -0.50
N GLU A 829 10.93 46.88 -0.86
CA GLU A 829 10.43 47.82 -1.89
C GLU A 829 10.30 47.16 -3.27
N MET A 830 11.24 46.28 -3.63
CA MET A 830 11.16 45.51 -4.87
C MET A 830 9.95 44.58 -4.87
N ILE A 831 9.71 43.87 -3.76
CA ILE A 831 8.58 42.94 -3.62
C ILE A 831 7.25 43.71 -3.68
N LEU A 832 7.11 44.82 -2.95
CA LEU A 832 5.90 45.64 -2.94
C LEU A 832 5.57 46.27 -4.30
N LYS A 833 6.58 46.47 -5.17
CA LYS A 833 6.40 46.96 -6.55
C LYS A 833 6.19 45.85 -7.58
N THR A 834 6.31 44.59 -7.18
CA THR A 834 6.12 43.45 -8.09
C THR A 834 4.63 43.28 -8.38
N ARG A 835 4.27 43.17 -9.67
CA ARG A 835 2.88 42.95 -10.09
C ARG A 835 2.40 41.56 -9.68
N ALA A 836 1.10 41.43 -9.44
CA ALA A 836 0.49 40.16 -9.04
C ALA A 836 0.60 39.05 -10.11
N ASP A 837 0.69 39.43 -11.38
CA ASP A 837 0.85 38.54 -12.56
C ASP A 837 2.31 38.35 -12.98
N ALA A 838 3.28 38.75 -12.15
CA ALA A 838 4.68 38.61 -12.49
C ALA A 838 5.10 37.15 -12.61
N GLN A 839 5.97 36.86 -13.59
CA GLN A 839 6.53 35.51 -13.82
C GLN A 839 7.28 34.94 -12.59
N ARG A 840 7.71 35.82 -11.66
CA ARG A 840 8.36 35.43 -10.40
C ARG A 840 7.65 36.09 -9.23
N GLY A 841 7.09 35.27 -8.35
CA GLY A 841 6.58 35.70 -7.05
C GLY A 841 7.65 35.66 -5.97
N PHE A 842 7.38 36.32 -4.85
CA PHE A 842 8.26 36.35 -3.69
C PHE A 842 7.47 36.03 -2.42
N PHE A 843 8.06 35.22 -1.55
CA PHE A 843 7.55 34.99 -0.20
C PHE A 843 8.42 35.74 0.80
N LEU A 844 7.79 36.46 1.73
CA LEU A 844 8.47 37.22 2.76
C LEU A 844 7.85 36.91 4.12
N MET A 845 8.70 36.69 5.12
CA MET A 845 8.27 36.63 6.52
C MET A 845 8.50 37.99 7.16
N ILE A 846 7.42 38.62 7.60
CA ILE A 846 7.43 39.95 8.23
C ILE A 846 7.11 39.77 9.71
N ASN A 847 7.92 40.36 10.58
CA ASN A 847 7.54 40.59 11.96
C ASN A 847 6.69 41.86 11.99
N SER A 848 5.36 41.71 11.95
CA SER A 848 4.44 42.82 12.13
C SER A 848 3.97 42.86 13.59
N HIS A 849 3.93 44.06 14.17
CA HIS A 849 3.11 44.32 15.34
C HIS A 849 1.75 44.77 14.82
N PHE A 850 0.74 43.91 14.98
CA PHE A 850 -0.64 44.35 14.86
C PHE A 850 -0.92 45.29 16.04
N PRO A 851 -1.46 46.50 15.81
CA PRO A 851 -1.90 47.37 16.90
C PRO A 851 -3.02 46.74 17.73
#